data_AF-A0A1F2U8H8-F1
#
_entry.id   AF-A0A1F2U8H8-F1
#
_cell.length_a   1.000
_cell.length_b   1.000
_cell.length_c   1.000
_cell.angle_alpha   90.00
_cell.angle_beta   90.00
_cell.angle_gamma   90.00
#
_symmetry.space_group_name_H-M   'P 1'
#
loop_
_entity.id
_entity.type
_entity.pdbx_description
1 polymer ?
#
loop_
_entity_poly.entity_id
_entity_poly.type
_entity_poly.pdbx_seq_one_letter_code
_entity_poly.pdbx_strand_id
1 'polypeptide(L)'
;MCLAAGVLAASDAPGAAGQARAEAVTFSRDIAPILFEHCVVCHRPGAVAPMSLMSYQDVRPWARAIGEQVSSRRMPPWKPEPGYGGPFVGSRRLSDEQVARIQRWVAEGGVEGNSADLPPMPERPAGWRLGKPDLVLEMPLYTLPASGKDVLRKFAIPIRIAGTRYVRGLEFQPGNARVVHHANMKIDPTGTSRRLDDADAEPGYEGVTPFAARFPSGYFLGWTPGQLRPLAPDSMAWRLDPGAAMLLELHLTPGEQPERVQSRIGFFFTDAAPTRIPATIRLGRQNLDIPAGAREYVSRDRYVLPVDVEVYGVQPHAHYLAREVKGFATLPDGTRTWLIYINDWDFDWQDFYAYAKPFVLPKGTELAMEITYDNSAGNRRNPHSPPRRVSWGQKSSNEMGDLWIQVVPRKAADLAILNNDRWPREVAEDIVGFEMVLEEDPDQVMQHDEVALLYLQVGKVAEAVAHFRESARLQPESAVAQYNLGTTVLRLGDAETAIRHLEQALRLDPEYVRAHNDLGAALRLQGKSAEAIRHFRQVLLARPDEGDALYNLASALTVEGELEEAIIYYRRALQVQPDASAALAELAWLLATHPNARFRDPSQAVRLAERASRVTQRRDAAVLDVLAAAYAVAGQFDRAVAAARAALAVLPASQSELAASIQRRLDLYTTGRPYRGPR
;
A
#
# COMPACT_ATOMS: atom_id res chain seq x y z
N MET A 1 -18.15 111.12 0.18
CA MET A 1 -16.87 110.81 -0.50
C MET A 1 -16.17 109.72 0.28
N CYS A 2 -15.93 108.56 -0.36
CA CYS A 2 -14.95 107.49 -0.08
C CYS A 2 -14.90 106.88 1.35
N LEU A 3 -14.68 105.59 1.59
CA LEU A 3 -14.50 104.37 0.79
C LEU A 3 -14.61 103.21 1.80
N ALA A 4 -15.09 102.05 1.35
CA ALA A 4 -15.29 100.84 2.14
C ALA A 4 -13.99 100.06 2.39
N ALA A 5 -13.95 99.28 3.48
CA ALA A 5 -13.35 97.94 3.56
C ALA A 5 -13.76 97.27 4.88
N GLY A 6 -14.51 96.17 4.80
CA GLY A 6 -14.87 95.32 5.93
C GLY A 6 -13.91 94.13 6.07
N VAL A 7 -13.64 93.73 7.31
CA VAL A 7 -13.04 92.44 7.65
C VAL A 7 -13.89 91.82 8.75
N LEU A 8 -14.46 90.65 8.43
CA LEU A 8 -15.29 89.82 9.31
C LEU A 8 -14.40 88.96 10.21
N ALA A 9 -14.72 88.97 11.50
CA ALA A 9 -14.11 88.12 12.51
C ALA A 9 -14.57 86.65 12.35
N ALA A 10 -13.62 85.72 12.36
CA ALA A 10 -13.89 84.29 12.42
C ALA A 10 -13.98 83.84 13.88
N SER A 11 -15.08 83.15 14.19
CA SER A 11 -15.38 82.49 15.47
C SER A 11 -14.62 81.18 15.60
N ASP A 12 -14.02 80.96 16.78
CA ASP A 12 -13.43 79.71 17.22
C ASP A 12 -14.43 78.54 17.20
N ALA A 13 -14.01 77.41 16.63
CA ALA A 13 -14.68 76.12 16.75
C ALA A 13 -13.81 75.15 17.57
N PRO A 14 -14.41 74.29 18.42
CA PRO A 14 -13.70 73.54 19.43
C PRO A 14 -12.95 72.32 18.85
N GLY A 15 -11.82 72.01 19.48
CA GLY A 15 -10.90 70.95 19.10
C GLY A 15 -11.55 69.57 19.04
N ALA A 16 -11.22 68.85 17.97
CA ALA A 16 -11.53 67.44 17.79
C ALA A 16 -10.83 66.61 18.87
N ALA A 17 -11.64 65.96 19.70
CA ALA A 17 -11.22 64.88 20.58
C ALA A 17 -10.60 63.73 19.76
N GLY A 18 -9.55 63.13 20.31
CA GLY A 18 -8.64 62.23 19.64
C GLY A 18 -9.30 61.03 18.97
N GLN A 19 -9.01 60.86 17.68
CA GLN A 19 -8.84 59.52 17.13
C GLN A 19 -7.51 59.00 17.69
N ALA A 20 -7.57 58.07 18.64
CA ALA A 20 -6.41 57.26 19.00
C ALA A 20 -5.83 56.71 17.70
N ARG A 21 -4.63 57.18 17.32
CA ARG A 21 -3.94 56.73 16.12
C ARG A 21 -3.75 55.22 16.32
N ALA A 22 -4.42 54.41 15.51
CA ALA A 22 -4.34 52.96 15.62
C ALA A 22 -2.85 52.57 15.64
N GLU A 23 -2.44 51.83 16.67
CA GLU A 23 -1.05 51.47 16.87
C GLU A 23 -0.49 50.81 15.61
N ALA A 24 0.75 51.15 15.24
CA ALA A 24 1.40 50.62 14.04
C ALA A 24 1.61 49.11 14.18
N VAL A 25 1.38 48.36 13.11
CA VAL A 25 1.63 46.91 13.10
C VAL A 25 3.13 46.69 12.95
N THR A 26 3.73 45.87 13.80
CA THR A 26 5.18 45.64 13.83
C THR A 26 5.54 44.18 13.61
N PHE A 27 6.74 43.92 13.11
CA PHE A 27 7.21 42.56 12.92
C PHE A 27 7.25 41.80 14.25
N SER A 28 7.96 42.33 15.25
CA SER A 28 8.25 41.63 16.51
C SER A 28 6.98 41.22 17.25
N ARG A 29 6.03 42.14 17.40
CA ARG A 29 4.79 41.88 18.16
C ARG A 29 3.72 41.17 17.34
N ASP A 30 3.54 41.57 16.08
CA ASP A 30 2.30 41.28 15.36
C ASP A 30 2.46 40.25 14.23
N ILE A 31 3.65 40.16 13.62
CA ILE A 31 3.89 39.32 12.43
C ILE A 31 4.74 38.09 12.75
N ALA A 32 5.77 38.22 13.58
CA ALA A 32 6.63 37.13 13.98
C ALA A 32 5.83 35.95 14.59
N PRO A 33 4.84 36.16 15.49
CA PRO A 33 4.00 35.06 15.97
C PRO A 33 3.32 34.28 14.84
N ILE A 34 2.77 35.00 13.86
CA ILE A 34 2.07 34.40 12.70
C ILE A 34 3.04 33.58 11.85
N LEU A 35 4.20 34.13 11.51
CA LEU A 35 5.18 33.44 10.66
C LEU A 35 5.83 32.25 11.38
N PHE A 36 6.11 32.36 12.67
CA PHE A 36 6.76 31.30 13.45
C PHE A 36 5.84 30.08 13.62
N GLU A 37 4.55 30.35 13.80
CA GLU A 37 3.53 29.32 13.90
C GLU A 37 3.28 28.62 12.55
N HIS A 38 3.03 29.39 11.49
CA HIS A 38 2.48 28.84 10.25
C HIS A 38 3.49 28.64 9.11
N CYS A 39 4.62 29.37 9.10
CA CYS A 39 5.53 29.44 7.93
C CYS A 39 6.91 28.83 8.20
N VAL A 40 7.48 29.04 9.40
CA VAL A 40 8.85 28.61 9.75
C VAL A 40 9.06 27.10 9.68
N VAL A 41 7.98 26.30 9.70
CA VAL A 41 8.07 24.84 9.48
C VAL A 41 8.76 24.49 8.15
N CYS A 42 8.50 25.27 7.10
CA CYS A 42 9.13 25.11 5.78
C CYS A 42 10.21 26.15 5.52
N HIS A 43 10.09 27.34 6.12
CA HIS A 43 10.98 28.49 5.91
C HIS A 43 12.07 28.60 7.00
N ARG A 44 12.95 27.61 7.03
CA ARG A 44 14.13 27.58 7.91
C ARG A 44 15.33 26.99 7.17
N PRO A 45 16.57 27.30 7.56
CA PRO A 45 17.76 26.73 6.92
C PRO A 45 17.70 25.19 6.82
N GLY A 46 17.94 24.67 5.61
CA GLY A 46 17.92 23.23 5.33
C GLY A 46 16.53 22.59 5.20
N ALA A 47 15.44 23.36 5.30
CA ALA A 47 14.09 22.89 4.99
C ALA A 47 13.73 23.12 3.51
N VAL A 48 12.47 22.82 3.15
CA VAL A 48 12.01 22.78 1.76
C VAL A 48 11.89 24.14 1.08
N ALA A 49 11.68 25.23 1.84
CA ALA A 49 11.52 26.55 1.24
C ALA A 49 12.88 27.23 0.99
N PRO A 50 13.01 28.01 -0.11
CA PRO A 50 14.30 28.57 -0.55
C PRO A 50 14.80 29.74 0.32
N MET A 51 13.99 30.21 1.28
CA MET A 51 14.30 31.37 2.12
C MET A 51 13.88 31.14 3.57
N SER A 52 14.67 31.67 4.49
CA SER A 52 14.35 31.71 5.93
C SER A 52 13.26 32.74 6.20
N LEU A 53 12.40 32.49 7.18
CA LEU A 53 11.46 33.46 7.75
C LEU A 53 11.62 33.55 9.29
N MET A 54 12.85 33.33 9.78
CA MET A 54 13.13 33.20 11.21
C MET A 54 13.52 34.54 11.89
N SER A 55 13.86 35.58 11.14
CA SER A 55 14.25 36.88 11.69
C SER A 55 13.68 38.03 10.88
N TYR A 56 13.67 39.24 11.44
CA TYR A 56 13.25 40.41 10.68
C TYR A 56 14.12 40.64 9.43
N GLN A 57 15.43 40.45 9.56
CA GLN A 57 16.38 40.59 8.45
C GLN A 57 16.09 39.58 7.33
N ASP A 58 15.69 38.36 7.68
CA ASP A 58 15.29 37.34 6.72
C ASP A 58 13.97 37.70 6.03
N VAL A 59 12.98 38.21 6.77
CA VAL A 59 11.60 38.42 6.31
C VAL A 59 11.45 39.71 5.51
N ARG A 60 12.13 40.80 5.91
CA ARG A 60 11.92 42.15 5.36
C ARG A 60 12.11 42.25 3.84
N PRO A 61 13.11 41.62 3.20
CA PRO A 61 13.26 41.63 1.75
C PRO A 61 12.08 41.02 1.00
N TRP A 62 11.35 40.10 1.65
CA TRP A 62 10.24 39.35 1.06
C TRP A 62 8.86 39.89 1.45
N ALA A 63 8.77 40.95 2.26
CA ALA A 63 7.52 41.44 2.83
C ALA A 63 6.38 41.59 1.81
N ARG A 64 6.66 42.22 0.66
CA ARG A 64 5.67 42.37 -0.43
C ARG A 64 5.24 41.03 -1.01
N ALA A 65 6.20 40.16 -1.33
CA ALA A 65 5.91 38.83 -1.88
C ALA A 65 5.12 37.98 -0.89
N ILE A 66 5.47 38.00 0.40
CA ILE A 66 4.72 37.35 1.47
C ILE A 66 3.29 37.87 1.47
N GLY A 67 3.11 39.20 1.45
CA GLY A 67 1.79 39.83 1.33
C GLY A 67 0.98 39.28 0.16
N GLU A 68 1.53 39.28 -1.05
CA GLU A 68 0.85 38.78 -2.25
C GLU A 68 0.48 37.29 -2.16
N GLN A 69 1.37 36.45 -1.60
CA GLN A 69 1.12 35.01 -1.45
C GLN A 69 0.06 34.70 -0.40
N VAL A 70 0.04 35.41 0.73
CA VAL A 70 -0.97 35.18 1.78
C VAL A 70 -2.34 35.72 1.40
N SER A 71 -2.41 36.89 0.72
CA SER A 71 -3.69 37.45 0.27
C SER A 71 -4.34 36.63 -0.83
N SER A 72 -3.53 35.98 -1.67
CA SER A 72 -4.01 35.07 -2.72
C SER A 72 -4.24 33.64 -2.23
N ARG A 73 -4.07 33.36 -0.92
CA ARG A 73 -4.24 32.04 -0.29
C ARG A 73 -3.36 30.94 -0.87
N ARG A 74 -2.26 31.30 -1.55
CA ARG A 74 -1.27 30.33 -2.03
C ARG A 74 -0.36 29.84 -0.91
N MET A 75 -0.08 30.72 0.06
CA MET A 75 0.74 30.41 1.22
C MET A 75 0.04 30.77 2.54
N PRO A 76 0.25 30.00 3.61
CA PRO A 76 0.83 28.65 3.61
C PRO A 76 -0.05 27.68 2.81
N PRO A 77 0.52 26.63 2.21
CA PRO A 77 -0.21 25.71 1.37
C PRO A 77 -1.07 24.79 2.25
N TRP A 78 -2.31 25.21 2.49
CA TRP A 78 -3.32 24.47 3.23
C TRP A 78 -4.66 24.57 2.52
N LYS A 79 -4.99 23.54 1.75
CA LYS A 79 -6.06 23.55 0.76
C LYS A 79 -7.49 23.32 1.29
N PRO A 80 -7.73 22.60 2.41
CA PRO A 80 -9.09 22.42 2.90
C PRO A 80 -9.75 23.74 3.31
N GLU A 81 -11.00 23.91 2.92
CA GLU A 81 -11.82 25.05 3.27
C GLU A 81 -12.32 24.97 4.74
N PRO A 82 -12.27 26.08 5.50
CA PRO A 82 -12.75 26.11 6.88
C PRO A 82 -14.22 25.72 6.97
N GLY A 83 -14.56 24.85 7.92
CA GLY A 83 -15.93 24.41 8.19
C GLY A 83 -16.40 23.20 7.37
N TYR A 84 -15.59 22.67 6.45
CA TYR A 84 -15.94 21.54 5.60
C TYR A 84 -15.11 20.29 5.93
N GLY A 85 -15.52 19.57 6.98
CA GLY A 85 -14.80 18.40 7.50
C GLY A 85 -14.61 18.53 9.00
N GLY A 86 -13.45 19.02 9.43
CA GLY A 86 -13.23 19.36 10.83
C GLY A 86 -12.07 20.33 11.02
N PRO A 87 -11.74 20.72 12.25
CA PRO A 87 -10.37 21.11 12.52
C PRO A 87 -9.48 19.88 12.26
N PHE A 88 -8.51 20.05 11.38
CA PHE A 88 -7.49 19.05 11.09
C PHE A 88 -6.25 19.33 11.94
N VAL A 89 -5.55 18.26 12.33
CA VAL A 89 -4.28 18.38 13.06
C VAL A 89 -3.27 19.10 12.20
N GLY A 90 -2.57 20.08 12.78
CA GLY A 90 -1.49 20.78 12.09
C GLY A 90 -1.96 21.73 10.98
N SER A 91 -3.19 22.24 11.04
CA SER A 91 -3.65 23.24 10.08
C SER A 91 -2.70 24.45 10.04
N ARG A 92 -2.25 24.78 8.83
CA ARG A 92 -1.35 25.91 8.55
C ARG A 92 -2.08 27.12 7.98
N ARG A 93 -3.41 27.07 7.88
CA ARG A 93 -4.19 28.14 7.25
C ARG A 93 -4.16 29.39 8.12
N LEU A 94 -3.91 30.53 7.49
CA LEU A 94 -4.04 31.84 8.13
C LEU A 94 -5.52 32.24 8.19
N SER A 95 -5.94 32.78 9.32
CA SER A 95 -7.24 33.47 9.44
C SER A 95 -7.26 34.76 8.60
N ASP A 96 -8.47 35.22 8.27
CA ASP A 96 -8.67 36.47 7.52
C ASP A 96 -8.05 37.67 8.26
N GLU A 97 -8.12 37.66 9.60
CA GLU A 97 -7.51 38.68 10.43
C GLU A 97 -5.98 38.64 10.36
N GLN A 98 -5.36 37.46 10.44
CA GLN A 98 -3.91 37.32 10.29
C GLN A 98 -3.44 37.77 8.90
N VAL A 99 -4.18 37.43 7.85
CA VAL A 99 -3.89 37.91 6.48
C VAL A 99 -3.97 39.43 6.42
N ALA A 100 -5.06 40.03 6.94
CA ALA A 100 -5.23 41.48 6.98
C ALA A 100 -4.11 42.18 7.77
N ARG A 101 -3.66 41.58 8.88
CA ARG A 101 -2.57 42.09 9.70
C ARG A 101 -1.24 42.09 8.94
N ILE A 102 -0.92 41.02 8.21
CA ILE A 102 0.24 40.97 7.31
C ILE A 102 0.13 42.03 6.22
N GLN A 103 -1.02 42.16 5.55
CA GLN A 103 -1.22 43.19 4.52
C GLN A 103 -0.98 44.60 5.07
N ARG A 104 -1.51 44.89 6.26
CA ARG A 104 -1.35 46.18 6.91
C ARG A 104 0.12 46.46 7.25
N TRP A 105 0.84 45.49 7.81
CA TRP A 105 2.28 45.61 8.07
C TRP A 105 3.08 45.90 6.79
N VAL A 106 2.77 45.20 5.69
CA VAL A 106 3.41 45.45 4.39
C VAL A 106 3.12 46.87 3.88
N ALA A 107 1.86 47.32 3.98
CA ALA A 107 1.44 48.65 3.56
C ALA A 107 2.06 49.77 4.41
N GLU A 108 2.31 49.52 5.70
CA GLU A 108 2.98 50.43 6.64
C GLU A 108 4.51 50.42 6.50
N GLY A 109 5.07 49.74 5.48
CA GLY A 109 6.50 49.74 5.18
C GLY A 109 7.30 48.64 5.86
N GLY A 110 6.64 47.68 6.50
CA GLY A 110 7.24 46.50 7.09
C GLY A 110 8.15 46.82 8.28
N VAL A 111 7.66 47.55 9.27
CA VAL A 111 8.46 48.04 10.42
C VAL A 111 8.81 46.90 11.38
N GLU A 112 10.03 46.88 11.92
CA GLU A 112 10.50 45.83 12.85
C GLU A 112 9.76 45.86 14.20
N GLY A 113 9.66 47.02 14.83
CA GLY A 113 9.12 47.17 16.18
C GLY A 113 10.18 46.97 17.27
N ASN A 114 9.73 46.89 18.52
CA ASN A 114 10.62 46.67 19.66
C ASN A 114 11.10 45.21 19.70
N SER A 115 12.40 44.97 19.80
CA SER A 115 12.96 43.63 19.88
C SER A 115 12.55 42.87 21.15
N ALA A 116 12.16 43.58 22.22
CA ALA A 116 11.64 42.98 23.43
C ALA A 116 10.26 42.30 23.24
N ASP A 117 9.52 42.68 22.20
CA ASP A 117 8.21 42.10 21.89
C ASP A 117 8.33 40.85 21.00
N LEU A 118 9.54 40.51 20.53
CA LEU A 118 9.77 39.36 19.66
C LEU A 118 9.53 38.07 20.44
N PRO A 119 8.60 37.19 20.00
CA PRO A 119 8.39 35.92 20.67
C PRO A 119 9.65 35.04 20.56
N PRO A 120 9.88 34.14 21.53
CA PRO A 120 10.95 33.17 21.40
C PRO A 120 10.72 32.32 20.15
N MET A 121 11.81 32.05 19.41
CA MET A 121 11.76 31.14 18.28
C MET A 121 11.27 29.77 18.76
N PRO A 122 10.27 29.14 18.12
CA PRO A 122 9.81 27.82 18.51
C PRO A 122 10.98 26.83 18.49
N GLU A 123 11.20 26.14 19.61
CA GLU A 123 12.15 25.02 19.66
C GLU A 123 11.68 23.97 18.66
N ARG A 124 12.40 23.85 17.55
CA ARG A 124 12.17 22.80 16.57
C ARG A 124 13.45 21.98 16.48
N PRO A 125 13.41 20.66 16.79
CA PRO A 125 14.60 19.83 16.67
C PRO A 125 15.19 19.97 15.26
N ALA A 126 16.51 20.16 15.20
CA ALA A 126 17.26 20.00 13.97
C ALA A 126 17.14 18.52 13.54
N GLY A 127 16.74 18.28 12.29
CA GLY A 127 16.47 16.93 11.79
C GLY A 127 14.99 16.53 11.88
N TRP A 128 14.68 15.53 12.71
CA TRP A 128 13.38 14.84 12.75
C TRP A 128 12.30 15.63 13.49
N ARG A 129 11.19 15.90 12.81
CA ARG A 129 10.05 16.70 13.29
C ARG A 129 9.15 15.94 14.28
N LEU A 130 9.07 14.61 14.19
CA LEU A 130 8.25 13.77 15.08
C LEU A 130 9.00 13.35 16.37
N GLY A 131 10.19 13.91 16.61
CA GLY A 131 11.09 13.49 17.69
C GLY A 131 12.21 12.58 17.20
N LYS A 132 13.03 12.05 18.11
CA LYS A 132 14.12 11.13 17.77
C LYS A 132 13.54 9.79 17.29
N PRO A 133 13.84 9.32 16.06
CA PRO A 133 13.41 8.00 15.60
C PRO A 133 14.10 6.87 16.35
N ASP A 134 13.41 5.74 16.49
CA ASP A 134 13.93 4.51 17.06
C ASP A 134 14.81 3.74 16.08
N LEU A 135 14.54 3.90 14.79
CA LEU A 135 15.33 3.35 13.68
C LEU A 135 15.36 4.36 12.53
N VAL A 136 16.53 4.56 11.93
CA VAL A 136 16.68 5.36 10.72
C VAL A 136 17.13 4.44 9.59
N LEU A 137 16.37 4.41 8.51
CA LEU A 137 16.78 3.84 7.24
C LEU A 137 17.35 4.94 6.35
N GLU A 138 18.39 4.62 5.62
CA GLU A 138 18.99 5.50 4.61
C GLU A 138 19.09 4.72 3.32
N MET A 139 18.62 5.32 2.22
CA MET A 139 18.77 4.70 0.90
C MET A 139 20.24 4.80 0.45
N PRO A 140 20.69 3.88 -0.43
CA PRO A 140 21.96 4.07 -1.13
C PRO A 140 21.98 5.41 -1.87
N LEU A 141 23.16 6.00 -2.01
CA LEU A 141 23.32 7.22 -2.80
C LEU A 141 22.96 6.93 -4.27
N TYR A 142 22.03 7.70 -4.81
CA TYR A 142 21.65 7.66 -6.21
C TYR A 142 21.99 8.99 -6.91
N THR A 143 22.47 8.91 -8.15
CA THR A 143 22.73 10.09 -8.99
C THR A 143 21.63 10.18 -10.04
N LEU A 144 20.73 11.14 -9.89
CA LEU A 144 19.68 11.42 -10.86
C LEU A 144 20.29 12.09 -12.10
N PRO A 145 20.17 11.52 -13.30
CA PRO A 145 20.69 12.15 -14.53
C PRO A 145 19.89 13.40 -14.92
N ALA A 146 20.56 14.36 -15.56
CA ALA A 146 19.92 15.51 -16.20
C ALA A 146 19.25 15.10 -17.52
N SER A 147 18.11 14.42 -17.45
CA SER A 147 17.44 13.84 -18.62
C SER A 147 16.20 14.63 -19.10
N GLY A 148 15.72 15.59 -18.30
CA GLY A 148 14.51 16.35 -18.57
C GLY A 148 13.20 15.55 -18.55
N LYS A 149 13.27 14.23 -18.28
CA LYS A 149 12.11 13.35 -18.12
C LYS A 149 12.03 12.87 -16.68
N ASP A 150 10.82 12.80 -16.15
CA ASP A 150 10.57 12.26 -14.82
C ASP A 150 11.10 10.82 -14.69
N VAL A 151 11.67 10.50 -13.53
CA VAL A 151 12.23 9.18 -13.20
C VAL A 151 11.44 8.57 -12.05
N LEU A 152 10.90 7.36 -12.24
CA LEU A 152 10.22 6.58 -11.22
C LEU A 152 11.13 5.43 -10.78
N ARG A 153 11.84 5.61 -9.66
CA ARG A 153 12.84 4.63 -9.18
C ARG A 153 12.49 4.07 -7.83
N LYS A 154 12.72 2.76 -7.62
CA LYS A 154 12.32 2.03 -6.42
C LYS A 154 13.55 1.49 -5.70
N PHE A 155 13.65 1.66 -4.38
CA PHE A 155 14.79 1.25 -3.58
C PHE A 155 14.34 0.29 -2.48
N ALA A 156 14.96 -0.88 -2.40
CA ALA A 156 14.68 -1.92 -1.42
C ALA A 156 15.66 -1.81 -0.24
N ILE A 157 15.27 -1.09 0.80
CA ILE A 157 16.11 -0.81 1.96
C ILE A 157 15.88 -1.88 3.05
N PRO A 158 16.90 -2.67 3.46
CA PRO A 158 16.75 -3.67 4.50
C PRO A 158 16.33 -3.07 5.85
N ILE A 159 15.30 -3.64 6.49
CA ILE A 159 14.89 -3.24 7.83
C ILE A 159 15.54 -4.20 8.84
N ARG A 160 16.55 -3.71 9.57
CA ARG A 160 17.30 -4.52 10.55
C ARG A 160 16.68 -4.39 11.94
N ILE A 161 15.76 -5.29 12.28
CA ILE A 161 15.18 -5.43 13.62
C ILE A 161 15.37 -6.85 14.16
N ALA A 162 15.66 -6.99 15.46
CA ALA A 162 15.97 -8.27 16.09
C ALA A 162 14.71 -9.11 16.42
N GLY A 163 13.54 -8.48 16.48
CA GLY A 163 12.26 -9.11 16.76
C GLY A 163 11.12 -8.22 16.28
N THR A 164 9.89 -8.72 16.34
CA THR A 164 8.70 -7.94 15.94
C THR A 164 8.66 -6.59 16.67
N ARG A 165 8.30 -5.54 15.93
CA ARG A 165 8.08 -4.18 16.42
C ARG A 165 6.70 -3.68 15.97
N TYR A 166 6.16 -2.71 16.69
CA TYR A 166 4.92 -2.03 16.31
C TYR A 166 5.23 -0.58 15.98
N VAL A 167 4.81 -0.12 14.80
CA VAL A 167 5.20 1.18 14.25
C VAL A 167 4.03 2.15 14.33
N ARG A 168 4.22 3.26 15.03
CA ARG A 168 3.22 4.33 15.18
C ARG A 168 3.21 5.30 14.00
N GLY A 169 4.33 5.43 13.32
CA GLY A 169 4.45 6.30 12.16
C GLY A 169 5.85 6.31 11.60
N LEU A 170 5.97 6.98 10.46
CA LEU A 170 7.22 7.23 9.77
C LEU A 170 7.38 8.73 9.54
N GLU A 171 8.61 9.20 9.54
CA GLU A 171 8.97 10.49 8.95
C GLU A 171 9.90 10.25 7.76
N PHE A 172 9.65 10.95 6.65
CA PHE A 172 10.47 10.89 5.45
C PHE A 172 11.27 12.18 5.29
N GLN A 173 12.55 12.04 4.96
CA GLN A 173 13.44 13.13 4.60
C GLN A 173 13.98 12.86 3.18
N PRO A 174 13.72 13.73 2.19
CA PRO A 174 14.05 13.45 0.79
C PRO A 174 15.55 13.45 0.49
N GLY A 175 16.39 14.00 1.38
CA GLY A 175 17.81 14.23 1.13
C GLY A 175 18.09 15.37 0.15
N ASN A 176 17.36 15.41 -0.97
CA ASN A 176 17.35 16.49 -1.95
C ASN A 176 15.90 16.87 -2.31
N ALA A 177 15.34 17.82 -1.55
CA ALA A 177 13.95 18.25 -1.71
C ALA A 177 13.66 18.98 -3.04
N ARG A 178 14.69 19.33 -3.83
CA ARG A 178 14.53 20.00 -5.13
C ARG A 178 14.07 19.05 -6.23
N VAL A 179 14.46 17.78 -6.14
CA VAL A 179 14.23 16.78 -7.19
C VAL A 179 13.29 15.65 -6.77
N VAL A 180 13.06 15.44 -5.47
CA VAL A 180 12.08 14.45 -4.99
C VAL A 180 10.70 15.09 -4.97
N HIS A 181 9.87 14.74 -5.96
CA HIS A 181 8.52 15.27 -6.11
C HIS A 181 7.52 14.54 -5.20
N HIS A 182 7.58 13.20 -5.14
CA HIS A 182 6.86 12.43 -4.12
C HIS A 182 7.57 11.11 -3.80
N ALA A 183 7.15 10.48 -2.70
CA ALA A 183 7.60 9.15 -2.32
C ALA A 183 6.44 8.27 -1.83
N ASN A 184 6.50 6.97 -2.13
CA ASN A 184 5.64 5.95 -1.51
C ASN A 184 6.50 4.93 -0.77
N MET A 185 6.07 4.53 0.42
CA MET A 185 6.81 3.63 1.31
C MET A 185 5.99 2.37 1.60
N LYS A 186 6.41 1.23 1.04
CA LYS A 186 5.74 -0.06 1.19
C LYS A 186 6.62 -1.04 1.96
N ILE A 187 6.01 -2.02 2.61
CA ILE A 187 6.74 -3.09 3.31
C ILE A 187 6.69 -4.36 2.45
N ASP A 188 7.86 -4.88 2.09
CA ASP A 188 8.03 -6.18 1.44
C ASP A 188 8.50 -7.23 2.46
N PRO A 189 7.66 -8.20 2.84
CA PRO A 189 8.04 -9.26 3.77
C PRO A 189 8.80 -10.42 3.11
N THR A 190 8.93 -10.46 1.79
CA THR A 190 9.43 -11.62 1.03
C THR A 190 10.86 -11.46 0.50
N GLY A 191 11.40 -10.25 0.55
CA GLY A 191 12.72 -9.93 -0.03
C GLY A 191 12.73 -9.94 -1.56
N THR A 192 11.56 -9.89 -2.21
CA THR A 192 11.46 -9.84 -3.67
C THR A 192 11.94 -8.50 -4.21
N SER A 193 11.56 -7.39 -3.57
CA SER A 193 12.05 -6.06 -3.91
C SER A 193 13.57 -5.98 -3.84
N ARG A 194 14.19 -6.64 -2.85
CA ARG A 194 15.65 -6.66 -2.71
C ARG A 194 16.31 -7.39 -3.87
N ARG A 195 15.77 -8.54 -4.29
CA ARG A 195 16.32 -9.28 -5.44
C ARG A 195 16.20 -8.50 -6.74
N LEU A 196 15.16 -7.68 -6.91
CA LEU A 196 15.02 -6.80 -8.07
C LEU A 196 16.04 -5.65 -8.02
N ASP A 197 16.21 -5.03 -6.86
CA ASP A 197 17.22 -3.98 -6.64
C ASP A 197 18.64 -4.51 -6.86
N ASP A 198 19.00 -5.65 -6.25
CA ASP A 198 20.32 -6.29 -6.38
C ASP A 198 20.64 -6.74 -7.82
N ALA A 199 19.62 -6.89 -8.68
CA ALA A 199 19.78 -7.28 -10.08
C ALA A 199 20.01 -6.08 -11.02
N ASP A 200 19.70 -4.87 -10.57
CA ASP A 200 19.96 -3.63 -11.31
C ASP A 200 21.44 -3.23 -11.14
N ALA A 201 22.02 -2.65 -12.19
CA ALA A 201 23.42 -2.22 -12.15
C ALA A 201 23.62 -0.93 -11.33
N GLU A 202 22.57 -0.12 -11.19
CA GLU A 202 22.53 1.09 -10.39
C GLU A 202 21.68 0.88 -9.14
N PRO A 203 21.88 1.64 -8.04
CA PRO A 203 21.06 1.47 -6.84
C PRO A 203 19.57 1.72 -7.12
N GLY A 204 18.71 0.85 -6.61
CA GLY A 204 17.28 0.83 -6.92
C GLY A 204 16.99 0.21 -8.29
N TYR A 205 15.72 0.13 -8.66
CA TYR A 205 15.29 -0.43 -9.94
C TYR A 205 14.09 0.32 -10.51
N GLU A 206 13.95 0.24 -11.83
CA GLU A 206 12.73 0.56 -12.54
C GLU A 206 11.92 -0.73 -12.75
N GLY A 207 10.59 -0.63 -12.83
CA GLY A 207 9.76 -1.81 -13.04
C GLY A 207 8.63 -1.99 -12.02
N VAL A 208 8.03 -3.17 -12.01
CA VAL A 208 6.83 -3.48 -11.22
C VAL A 208 7.14 -3.53 -9.73
N THR A 209 6.23 -2.98 -8.93
CA THR A 209 6.23 -3.19 -7.49
C THR A 209 5.81 -4.63 -7.18
N PRO A 210 6.63 -5.44 -6.49
CA PRO A 210 6.26 -6.79 -6.14
C PRO A 210 4.91 -6.83 -5.43
N PHE A 211 4.04 -7.76 -5.79
CA PHE A 211 2.73 -7.92 -5.17
C PHE A 211 2.79 -8.04 -3.63
N ALA A 212 3.88 -8.62 -3.11
CA ALA A 212 4.12 -8.74 -1.67
C ALA A 212 4.42 -7.39 -0.98
N ALA A 213 4.98 -6.41 -1.72
CA ALA A 213 5.28 -5.08 -1.22
C ALA A 213 3.99 -4.26 -1.13
N ARG A 214 3.53 -4.03 0.10
CA ARG A 214 2.24 -3.41 0.35
C ARG A 214 2.34 -2.31 1.39
N PHE A 215 1.41 -1.37 1.31
CA PHE A 215 1.15 -0.45 2.40
C PHE A 215 0.73 -1.23 3.65
N PRO A 216 1.20 -0.86 4.85
CA PRO A 216 0.71 -1.45 6.10
C PRO A 216 -0.80 -1.25 6.25
N SER A 217 -1.45 -2.16 6.98
CA SER A 217 -2.92 -2.21 7.12
C SER A 217 -3.53 -0.84 7.44
N GLY A 218 -4.28 -0.27 6.49
CA GLY A 218 -4.97 1.01 6.65
C GLY A 218 -4.08 2.26 6.63
N TYR A 219 -2.81 2.14 6.26
CA TYR A 219 -1.86 3.26 6.20
C TYR A 219 -1.35 3.49 4.79
N PHE A 220 -1.84 4.54 4.13
CA PHE A 220 -1.20 5.02 2.90
C PHE A 220 0.05 5.82 3.27
N LEU A 221 1.23 5.28 3.00
CA LEU A 221 2.51 5.90 3.37
C LEU A 221 3.13 6.64 2.18
N GLY A 222 2.36 7.61 1.67
CA GLY A 222 2.84 8.60 0.71
C GLY A 222 3.49 9.81 1.38
N TRP A 223 4.33 10.51 0.64
CA TRP A 223 4.95 11.78 1.01
C TRP A 223 5.02 12.73 -0.17
N THR A 224 4.68 13.99 0.07
CA THR A 224 4.94 15.15 -0.80
C THR A 224 5.67 16.26 -0.01
N PRO A 225 6.29 17.24 -0.68
CA PRO A 225 6.90 18.39 -0.06
C PRO A 225 6.01 19.06 1.01
N GLY A 226 6.52 19.12 2.24
CA GLY A 226 5.83 19.75 3.36
C GLY A 226 4.83 18.86 4.12
N GLN A 227 4.47 17.68 3.58
CA GLN A 227 3.64 16.71 4.29
C GLN A 227 4.33 16.23 5.57
N LEU A 228 3.54 16.10 6.64
CA LEU A 228 3.96 15.49 7.90
C LEU A 228 2.77 14.78 8.54
N ARG A 229 2.78 13.46 8.51
CA ARG A 229 1.76 12.64 9.16
C ARG A 229 2.03 12.60 10.68
N PRO A 230 1.05 12.90 11.54
CA PRO A 230 1.18 12.71 12.98
C PRO A 230 1.41 11.23 13.32
N LEU A 231 2.09 10.96 14.45
CA LEU A 231 2.20 9.60 14.98
C LEU A 231 0.80 9.09 15.35
N ALA A 232 0.48 7.87 14.94
CA ALA A 232 -0.74 7.20 15.35
C ALA A 232 -0.67 6.87 16.86
N PRO A 233 -1.82 6.86 17.56
CA PRO A 233 -1.94 6.24 18.87
C PRO A 233 -1.39 4.83 18.88
N ASP A 234 -0.77 4.43 19.99
CA ASP A 234 -0.19 3.10 20.19
C ASP A 234 -1.16 1.95 19.83
N SER A 235 -2.45 2.12 20.13
CA SER A 235 -3.51 1.15 19.78
C SER A 235 -3.66 0.86 18.28
N MET A 236 -3.15 1.75 17.41
CA MET A 236 -3.21 1.64 15.95
C MET A 236 -1.85 1.39 15.29
N ALA A 237 -0.79 1.17 16.06
CA ALA A 237 0.52 0.88 15.52
C ALA A 237 0.49 -0.37 14.62
N TRP A 238 1.17 -0.36 13.47
CA TRP A 238 1.18 -1.52 12.58
C TRP A 238 2.35 -2.45 12.87
N ARG A 239 2.14 -3.75 12.70
CA ARG A 239 3.13 -4.79 12.96
C ARG A 239 4.23 -4.80 11.88
N LEU A 240 5.49 -4.85 12.32
CA LEU A 240 6.67 -5.01 11.49
C LEU A 240 7.49 -6.21 11.99
N ASP A 241 7.70 -7.19 11.12
CA ASP A 241 8.43 -8.42 11.45
C ASP A 241 9.88 -8.40 10.92
N PRO A 242 10.81 -9.10 11.58
CA PRO A 242 12.18 -9.26 11.08
C PRO A 242 12.24 -9.82 9.66
N GLY A 243 13.26 -9.42 8.90
CA GLY A 243 13.48 -9.89 7.53
C GLY A 243 12.78 -9.06 6.45
N ALA A 244 11.83 -8.19 6.82
CA ALA A 244 11.19 -7.28 5.89
C ALA A 244 12.16 -6.23 5.29
N ALA A 245 11.82 -5.75 4.10
CA ALA A 245 12.45 -4.59 3.47
C ALA A 245 11.44 -3.44 3.31
N MET A 246 11.94 -2.22 3.35
CA MET A 246 11.21 -1.03 2.94
C MET A 246 11.39 -0.87 1.44
N LEU A 247 10.31 -0.91 0.67
CA LEU A 247 10.31 -0.50 -0.72
C LEU A 247 9.97 1.00 -0.77
N LEU A 248 10.98 1.81 -1.04
CA LEU A 248 10.85 3.26 -1.24
C LEU A 248 10.73 3.55 -2.73
N GLU A 249 9.56 3.98 -3.18
CA GLU A 249 9.30 4.40 -4.55
C GLU A 249 9.42 5.92 -4.62
N LEU A 250 10.35 6.44 -5.41
CA LEU A 250 10.56 7.87 -5.61
C LEU A 250 10.11 8.27 -7.01
N HIS A 251 9.32 9.34 -7.06
CA HIS A 251 9.12 10.10 -8.28
C HIS A 251 10.05 11.31 -8.25
N LEU A 252 11.00 11.31 -9.18
CA LEU A 252 12.08 12.28 -9.27
C LEU A 252 11.89 13.15 -10.52
N THR A 253 12.01 14.47 -10.35
CA THR A 253 11.93 15.47 -11.42
C THR A 253 13.34 16.03 -11.66
N PRO A 254 14.04 15.63 -12.72
CA PRO A 254 15.41 16.07 -12.98
C PRO A 254 15.53 17.58 -13.23
N GLY A 255 16.61 18.17 -12.71
CA GLY A 255 17.04 19.50 -13.07
C GLY A 255 17.92 19.51 -14.33
N GLU A 256 18.51 20.66 -14.61
CA GLU A 256 19.46 20.85 -15.73
C GLU A 256 20.81 20.17 -15.51
N GLN A 257 21.12 19.78 -14.27
CA GLN A 257 22.38 19.16 -13.87
C GLN A 257 22.11 17.84 -13.15
N PRO A 258 23.04 16.86 -13.20
CA PRO A 258 22.93 15.66 -12.40
C PRO A 258 22.88 15.99 -10.92
N GLU A 259 21.95 15.36 -10.20
CA GLU A 259 21.65 15.69 -8.80
C GLU A 259 21.79 14.45 -7.92
N ARG A 260 22.39 14.62 -6.73
CA ARG A 260 22.55 13.54 -5.76
C ARG A 260 21.30 13.41 -4.90
N VAL A 261 20.80 12.19 -4.75
CA VAL A 261 19.61 11.87 -3.94
C VAL A 261 19.98 10.80 -2.91
N GLN A 262 19.72 11.09 -1.64
CA GLN A 262 19.92 10.15 -0.54
C GLN A 262 18.85 10.40 0.55
N SER A 263 17.69 9.80 0.37
CA SER A 263 16.56 9.89 1.30
C SER A 263 16.78 9.08 2.58
N ARG A 264 16.13 9.53 3.66
CA ARG A 264 16.10 8.84 4.97
C ARG A 264 14.69 8.67 5.47
N ILE A 265 14.44 7.57 6.19
CA ILE A 265 13.14 7.23 6.78
C ILE A 265 13.34 6.96 8.27
N GLY A 266 12.70 7.76 9.11
CA GLY A 266 12.69 7.59 10.57
C GLY A 266 11.47 6.79 10.99
N PHE A 267 11.69 5.69 11.72
CA PHE A 267 10.65 4.85 12.30
C PHE A 267 10.44 5.21 13.76
N PHE A 268 9.16 5.22 14.16
CA PHE A 268 8.74 5.48 15.53
C PHE A 268 7.97 4.28 16.04
N PHE A 269 8.55 3.55 16.99
CA PHE A 269 8.02 2.31 17.53
C PHE A 269 7.17 2.53 18.79
N THR A 270 6.47 1.47 19.18
CA THR A 270 5.89 1.23 20.50
C THR A 270 6.01 -0.26 20.82
N ASP A 271 5.99 -0.60 22.10
CA ASP A 271 5.94 -1.98 22.58
C ASP A 271 4.51 -2.54 22.62
N ALA A 272 3.49 -1.68 22.46
CA ALA A 272 2.09 -2.07 22.46
C ALA A 272 1.65 -2.66 21.11
N ALA A 273 1.13 -3.89 21.14
CA ALA A 273 0.47 -4.47 19.98
C ALA A 273 -0.82 -3.69 19.63
N PRO A 274 -1.17 -3.55 18.33
CA PRO A 274 -2.40 -2.87 17.95
C PRO A 274 -3.62 -3.60 18.49
N THR A 275 -4.53 -2.84 19.08
CA THR A 275 -5.88 -3.29 19.45
C THR A 275 -6.92 -2.80 18.44
N ARG A 276 -6.54 -1.87 17.56
CA ARG A 276 -7.39 -1.18 16.60
C ARG A 276 -6.69 -1.10 15.25
N ILE A 277 -7.06 -1.98 14.34
CA ILE A 277 -6.42 -2.07 13.02
C ILE A 277 -7.20 -1.20 12.02
N PRO A 278 -6.59 -0.16 11.42
CA PRO A 278 -7.28 0.66 10.44
C PRO A 278 -7.42 -0.06 9.10
N ALA A 279 -8.35 0.44 8.30
CA ALA A 279 -8.51 0.19 6.88
C ALA A 279 -8.55 1.54 6.14
N THR A 280 -8.31 1.50 4.83
CA THR A 280 -8.48 2.68 3.97
C THR A 280 -9.55 2.37 2.95
N ILE A 281 -10.51 3.26 2.77
CA ILE A 281 -11.51 3.19 1.70
C ILE A 281 -11.05 4.15 0.60
N ARG A 282 -10.95 3.68 -0.65
CA ARG A 282 -10.66 4.53 -1.81
C ARG A 282 -11.93 4.80 -2.60
N LEU A 283 -12.29 6.08 -2.72
CA LEU A 283 -13.30 6.54 -3.68
C LEU A 283 -12.59 7.16 -4.87
N GLY A 284 -12.83 6.64 -6.06
CA GLY A 284 -12.13 7.02 -7.28
C GLY A 284 -12.77 6.37 -8.49
N ARG A 285 -12.70 7.05 -9.64
CA ARG A 285 -13.11 6.49 -10.92
C ARG A 285 -11.89 6.42 -11.81
N GLN A 286 -11.58 5.22 -12.26
CA GLN A 286 -10.38 4.95 -13.04
C GLN A 286 -10.67 5.02 -14.55
N ASN A 287 -11.94 5.30 -14.92
CA ASN A 287 -12.38 5.46 -16.30
C ASN A 287 -12.41 6.91 -16.82
N LEU A 288 -11.47 7.76 -16.39
CA LEU A 288 -11.46 9.17 -16.79
C LEU A 288 -11.14 9.33 -18.28
N ASP A 289 -11.97 10.09 -18.99
CA ASP A 289 -11.74 10.54 -20.37
C ASP A 289 -12.22 11.99 -20.50
N ILE A 290 -11.31 12.93 -20.32
CA ILE A 290 -11.58 14.37 -20.20
C ILE A 290 -11.34 15.03 -21.56
N PRO A 291 -12.39 15.55 -22.24
CA PRO A 291 -12.23 16.16 -23.56
C PRO A 291 -11.34 17.40 -23.53
N ALA A 292 -10.60 17.63 -24.62
CA ALA A 292 -9.85 18.87 -24.82
C ALA A 292 -10.79 20.08 -24.75
N GLY A 293 -10.42 21.11 -24.00
CA GLY A 293 -11.20 22.34 -23.89
C GLY A 293 -12.34 22.29 -22.86
N ALA A 294 -12.62 21.14 -22.25
CA ALA A 294 -13.68 21.01 -21.25
C ALA A 294 -13.38 21.90 -20.03
N ARG A 295 -14.27 22.85 -19.73
CA ARG A 295 -14.14 23.75 -18.57
C ARG A 295 -14.62 23.12 -17.25
N GLU A 296 -15.42 22.08 -17.37
CA GLU A 296 -16.00 21.35 -16.25
C GLU A 296 -16.24 19.90 -16.69
N TYR A 297 -15.45 18.99 -16.13
CA TYR A 297 -15.68 17.56 -16.18
C TYR A 297 -15.75 17.07 -14.73
N VAL A 298 -16.78 16.31 -14.37
CA VAL A 298 -16.99 15.92 -12.97
C VAL A 298 -16.97 14.42 -12.82
N SER A 299 -15.99 13.92 -12.07
CA SER A 299 -15.92 12.53 -11.64
C SER A 299 -16.62 12.36 -10.29
N ARG A 300 -17.38 11.28 -10.14
CA ARG A 300 -18.11 10.96 -8.91
C ARG A 300 -17.97 9.50 -8.57
N ASP A 301 -17.81 9.24 -7.28
CA ASP A 301 -17.77 7.89 -6.77
C ASP A 301 -18.45 7.78 -5.39
N ARG A 302 -18.97 6.60 -5.07
CA ARG A 302 -19.70 6.35 -3.81
C ARG A 302 -19.52 4.95 -3.25
N TYR A 303 -19.60 4.83 -1.93
CA TYR A 303 -19.47 3.58 -1.19
C TYR A 303 -20.36 3.58 0.06
N VAL A 304 -21.14 2.53 0.27
CA VAL A 304 -22.00 2.39 1.45
C VAL A 304 -21.29 1.53 2.49
N LEU A 305 -21.13 2.06 3.70
CA LEU A 305 -20.41 1.38 4.78
C LEU A 305 -21.15 0.10 5.23
N PRO A 306 -20.51 -1.09 5.19
CA PRO A 306 -21.14 -2.33 5.61
C PRO A 306 -21.15 -2.51 7.15
N VAL A 307 -20.39 -1.67 7.86
CA VAL A 307 -20.13 -1.74 9.31
C VAL A 307 -19.97 -0.34 9.89
N ASP A 308 -20.08 -0.21 11.22
CA ASP A 308 -19.79 1.05 11.91
C ASP A 308 -18.28 1.32 11.91
N VAL A 309 -17.88 2.55 11.58
CA VAL A 309 -16.47 2.95 11.52
C VAL A 309 -16.22 4.26 12.24
N GLU A 310 -15.01 4.44 12.76
CA GLU A 310 -14.49 5.75 13.17
C GLU A 310 -13.55 6.28 12.09
N VAL A 311 -13.76 7.53 11.65
CA VAL A 311 -12.98 8.18 10.60
C VAL A 311 -11.82 8.97 11.22
N TYR A 312 -10.60 8.68 10.78
CA TYR A 312 -9.37 9.24 11.34
C TYR A 312 -8.73 10.32 10.48
N GLY A 313 -8.85 10.20 9.16
CA GLY A 313 -8.33 11.22 8.26
C GLY A 313 -8.66 10.92 6.82
N VAL A 314 -8.42 11.91 5.97
CA VAL A 314 -8.66 11.83 4.54
C VAL A 314 -7.46 12.34 3.77
N GLN A 315 -7.22 11.76 2.60
CA GLN A 315 -6.16 12.16 1.69
C GLN A 315 -6.74 12.20 0.27
N PRO A 316 -7.09 13.39 -0.23
CA PRO A 316 -7.41 13.57 -1.64
C PRO A 316 -6.15 13.47 -2.50
N HIS A 317 -6.30 13.01 -3.73
CA HIS A 317 -5.28 12.92 -4.76
C HIS A 317 -5.91 13.18 -6.13
N ALA A 318 -5.29 14.02 -6.94
CA ALA A 318 -5.64 14.27 -8.34
C ALA A 318 -4.47 15.03 -9.00
N HIS A 319 -4.36 14.97 -10.33
CA HIS A 319 -3.32 15.67 -11.10
C HIS A 319 -3.72 17.10 -11.48
N TYR A 320 -3.09 17.62 -12.52
CA TYR A 320 -3.07 19.04 -12.85
C TYR A 320 -4.41 19.62 -13.33
N LEU A 321 -5.31 18.81 -13.88
CA LEU A 321 -6.59 19.32 -14.39
C LEU A 321 -7.60 19.49 -13.27
N ALA A 322 -7.44 18.79 -12.14
CA ALA A 322 -8.34 18.94 -11.02
C ALA A 322 -8.31 20.37 -10.48
N ARG A 323 -9.50 20.89 -10.20
CA ARG A 323 -9.73 22.24 -9.68
C ARG A 323 -10.43 22.19 -8.32
N GLU A 324 -11.34 21.25 -8.13
CA GLU A 324 -12.17 21.16 -6.93
C GLU A 324 -12.28 19.70 -6.48
N VAL A 325 -12.20 19.47 -5.16
CA VAL A 325 -12.37 18.16 -4.53
C VAL A 325 -13.37 18.27 -3.39
N LYS A 326 -14.41 17.45 -3.41
CA LYS A 326 -15.45 17.35 -2.38
C LYS A 326 -15.54 15.92 -1.87
N GLY A 327 -15.57 15.76 -0.55
CA GLY A 327 -15.87 14.51 0.13
C GLY A 327 -16.95 14.71 1.17
N PHE A 328 -17.96 13.85 1.19
CA PHE A 328 -19.07 13.93 2.13
C PHE A 328 -19.56 12.53 2.52
N ALA A 329 -20.23 12.47 3.66
CA ALA A 329 -20.90 11.28 4.17
C ALA A 329 -22.38 11.59 4.39
N THR A 330 -23.26 10.78 3.81
CA THR A 330 -24.71 10.86 4.00
C THR A 330 -25.12 9.71 4.92
N LEU A 331 -25.55 10.04 6.14
CA LEU A 331 -25.97 9.08 7.15
C LEU A 331 -27.29 8.40 6.73
N PRO A 332 -27.63 7.25 7.34
CA PRO A 332 -28.88 6.53 7.03
C PRO A 332 -30.17 7.35 7.23
N ASP A 333 -30.13 8.39 8.05
CA ASP A 333 -31.24 9.32 8.30
C ASP A 333 -31.34 10.44 7.24
N GLY A 334 -30.42 10.48 6.27
CA GLY A 334 -30.30 11.51 5.24
C GLY A 334 -29.45 12.71 5.66
N THR A 335 -28.96 12.77 6.89
CA THR A 335 -28.07 13.85 7.36
C THR A 335 -26.74 13.80 6.59
N ARG A 336 -26.35 14.91 5.96
CA ARG A 336 -25.09 15.02 5.23
C ARG A 336 -24.05 15.76 6.05
N THR A 337 -22.86 15.17 6.18
CA THR A 337 -21.69 15.80 6.79
C THR A 337 -20.53 15.87 5.80
N TRP A 338 -19.70 16.88 5.94
CA TRP A 338 -18.48 17.02 5.15
C TRP A 338 -17.38 16.12 5.68
N LEU A 339 -16.62 15.53 4.76
CA LEU A 339 -15.33 14.91 5.05
C LEU A 339 -14.21 15.90 4.72
N ILE A 340 -14.29 16.51 3.54
CA ILE A 340 -13.33 17.52 3.07
C ILE A 340 -13.95 18.35 1.94
N TYR A 341 -13.54 19.61 1.85
CA TYR A 341 -13.76 20.44 0.67
C TYR A 341 -12.50 21.22 0.32
N ILE A 342 -12.06 21.14 -0.92
CA ILE A 342 -10.96 21.92 -1.49
C ILE A 342 -11.52 22.59 -2.75
N ASN A 343 -11.56 23.92 -2.76
CA ASN A 343 -12.09 24.72 -3.88
C ASN A 343 -11.02 25.20 -4.87
N ASP A 344 -9.74 25.08 -4.50
CA ASP A 344 -8.57 25.36 -5.33
C ASP A 344 -7.55 24.22 -5.17
N TRP A 345 -7.81 23.10 -5.85
CA TRP A 345 -6.90 21.98 -5.91
C TRP A 345 -5.56 22.40 -6.51
N ASP A 346 -4.48 21.81 -5.99
CA ASP A 346 -3.12 22.09 -6.43
C ASP A 346 -2.29 20.82 -6.30
N PHE A 347 -1.86 20.28 -7.43
CA PHE A 347 -1.12 19.02 -7.50
C PHE A 347 0.19 19.05 -6.69
N ASP A 348 0.80 20.22 -6.56
CA ASP A 348 2.03 20.41 -5.78
C ASP A 348 1.79 20.30 -4.26
N TRP A 349 0.53 20.42 -3.81
CA TRP A 349 0.14 20.52 -2.40
C TRP A 349 -0.93 19.50 -2.02
N GLN A 350 -0.50 18.25 -1.95
CA GLN A 350 -1.32 17.12 -1.50
C GLN A 350 -0.91 16.72 -0.10
N ASP A 351 -1.85 16.50 0.81
CA ASP A 351 -1.55 16.21 2.22
C ASP A 351 -2.49 15.12 2.77
N PHE A 352 -2.11 14.55 3.92
CA PHE A 352 -3.00 13.72 4.71
C PHE A 352 -3.61 14.57 5.82
N TYR A 353 -4.93 14.74 5.76
CA TYR A 353 -5.69 15.56 6.70
C TYR A 353 -6.23 14.70 7.83
N ALA A 354 -5.45 14.56 8.91
CA ALA A 354 -5.88 13.89 10.14
C ALA A 354 -6.90 14.76 10.89
N TYR A 355 -8.04 14.19 11.29
CA TYR A 355 -9.01 14.92 12.11
C TYR A 355 -8.46 15.11 13.53
N ALA A 356 -8.55 16.33 14.07
CA ALA A 356 -8.19 16.58 15.47
C ALA A 356 -9.11 15.82 16.43
N LYS A 357 -10.34 15.55 16.00
CA LYS A 357 -11.32 14.72 16.70
C LYS A 357 -11.92 13.73 15.70
N PRO A 358 -11.46 12.47 15.68
CA PRO A 358 -12.12 11.39 14.94
C PRO A 358 -13.60 11.28 15.30
N PHE A 359 -14.43 10.86 14.36
CA PHE A 359 -15.89 10.75 14.54
C PHE A 359 -16.42 9.45 13.95
N VAL A 360 -17.60 9.03 14.42
CA VAL A 360 -18.19 7.75 14.03
C VAL A 360 -19.18 7.94 12.89
N LEU A 361 -19.10 7.05 11.90
CA LEU A 361 -20.11 6.87 10.87
C LEU A 361 -20.78 5.50 11.06
N PRO A 362 -22.11 5.45 11.19
CA PRO A 362 -22.83 4.19 11.32
C PRO A 362 -22.81 3.40 10.01
N LYS A 363 -22.98 2.09 10.12
CA LYS A 363 -23.33 1.21 9.00
C LYS A 363 -24.47 1.82 8.17
N GLY A 364 -24.39 1.69 6.86
CA GLY A 364 -25.37 2.24 5.91
C GLY A 364 -25.11 3.70 5.53
N THR A 365 -24.12 4.36 6.12
CA THR A 365 -23.66 5.67 5.67
C THR A 365 -23.07 5.57 4.26
N GLU A 366 -23.52 6.42 3.34
CA GLU A 366 -22.94 6.57 2.01
C GLU A 366 -21.80 7.58 2.06
N LEU A 367 -20.57 7.11 1.81
CA LEU A 367 -19.42 7.96 1.52
C LEU A 367 -19.45 8.33 0.04
N ALA A 368 -19.19 9.59 -0.28
CA ALA A 368 -19.18 10.06 -1.66
C ALA A 368 -18.07 11.08 -1.90
N MET A 369 -17.55 11.03 -3.13
CA MET A 369 -16.51 11.91 -3.65
C MET A 369 -17.00 12.58 -4.94
N GLU A 370 -16.67 13.85 -5.12
CA GLU A 370 -16.82 14.60 -6.37
C GLU A 370 -15.53 15.37 -6.66
N ILE A 371 -14.91 15.14 -7.81
CA ILE A 371 -13.75 15.90 -8.30
C ILE A 371 -14.11 16.56 -9.61
N THR A 372 -13.86 17.88 -9.69
CA THR A 372 -14.09 18.67 -10.89
C THR A 372 -12.76 19.01 -11.56
N TYR A 373 -12.69 18.77 -12.86
CA TYR A 373 -11.54 19.01 -13.71
C TYR A 373 -11.81 20.13 -14.72
N ASP A 374 -10.76 20.91 -15.03
CA ASP A 374 -10.74 21.96 -16.04
C ASP A 374 -9.60 21.70 -17.04
N ASN A 375 -9.97 21.12 -18.20
CA ASN A 375 -9.08 20.89 -19.34
C ASN A 375 -9.18 22.00 -20.39
N SER A 376 -9.53 23.23 -19.99
CA SER A 376 -9.57 24.38 -20.89
C SER A 376 -8.21 25.08 -20.98
N ALA A 377 -8.04 25.92 -22.02
CA ALA A 377 -6.87 26.77 -22.16
C ALA A 377 -6.78 27.86 -21.07
N GLY A 378 -7.85 28.06 -20.29
CA GLY A 378 -7.87 28.98 -19.16
C GLY A 378 -7.26 28.41 -17.87
N ASN A 379 -7.16 27.08 -17.76
CA ASN A 379 -6.49 26.45 -16.63
C ASN A 379 -4.97 26.62 -16.77
N ARG A 380 -4.39 27.49 -15.94
CA ARG A 380 -2.94 27.76 -15.92
C ARG A 380 -2.10 26.56 -15.48
N ARG A 381 -2.72 25.59 -14.81
CA ARG A 381 -2.08 24.34 -14.39
C ARG A 381 -2.15 23.26 -15.48
N ASN A 382 -2.87 23.48 -16.59
CA ASN A 382 -2.98 22.48 -17.65
C ASN A 382 -1.59 22.17 -18.23
N PRO A 383 -1.13 20.91 -18.20
CA PRO A 383 0.19 20.54 -18.69
C PRO A 383 0.27 20.57 -20.23
N HIS A 384 -0.87 20.77 -20.92
CA HIS A 384 -0.97 20.78 -22.38
C HIS A 384 -1.42 22.15 -22.88
N SER A 385 -0.62 22.74 -23.78
CA SER A 385 -0.96 23.97 -24.49
C SER A 385 -0.64 23.81 -25.99
N PRO A 386 -1.66 23.68 -26.88
CA PRO A 386 -3.09 23.74 -26.59
C PRO A 386 -3.61 22.51 -25.80
N PRO A 387 -4.77 22.61 -25.13
CA PRO A 387 -5.37 21.47 -24.45
C PRO A 387 -5.62 20.29 -25.40
N ARG A 388 -5.43 19.07 -24.90
CA ARG A 388 -5.70 17.80 -25.59
C ARG A 388 -6.62 16.92 -24.76
N ARG A 389 -7.19 15.87 -25.35
CA ARG A 389 -7.95 14.86 -24.59
C ARG A 389 -7.03 14.20 -23.57
N VAL A 390 -7.49 14.03 -22.33
CA VAL A 390 -6.71 13.45 -21.23
C VAL A 390 -7.47 12.28 -20.63
N SER A 391 -6.86 11.10 -20.67
CA SER A 391 -7.31 9.83 -20.09
C SER A 391 -6.83 9.67 -18.65
N TRP A 392 -7.39 8.68 -17.94
CA TRP A 392 -6.81 8.19 -16.69
C TRP A 392 -5.40 7.64 -16.92
N GLY A 393 -4.47 7.91 -16.01
CA GLY A 393 -3.13 7.31 -16.08
C GLY A 393 -2.17 7.79 -14.99
N GLN A 394 -1.08 7.04 -14.79
CA GLN A 394 -0.12 7.24 -13.70
C GLN A 394 0.81 8.45 -13.89
N LYS A 395 0.92 9.00 -15.11
CA LYS A 395 1.74 10.17 -15.39
C LYS A 395 1.00 11.42 -14.94
N SER A 396 1.73 12.40 -14.43
CA SER A 396 1.17 13.72 -14.07
C SER A 396 0.52 14.44 -15.26
N SER A 397 0.91 14.10 -16.50
CA SER A 397 0.32 14.62 -17.73
C SER A 397 -0.93 13.87 -18.21
N ASN A 398 -1.24 12.71 -17.63
CA ASN A 398 -2.56 12.08 -17.60
C ASN A 398 -3.34 12.59 -16.37
N GLU A 399 -4.51 12.04 -16.06
CA GLU A 399 -5.29 12.45 -14.89
C GLU A 399 -5.64 11.30 -13.94
N MET A 400 -5.85 11.61 -12.66
CA MET A 400 -6.34 10.70 -11.63
C MET A 400 -7.24 11.45 -10.65
N GLY A 401 -7.95 10.71 -9.79
CA GLY A 401 -8.85 11.33 -8.83
C GLY A 401 -9.32 10.35 -7.79
N ASP A 402 -8.72 10.42 -6.61
CA ASP A 402 -9.05 9.56 -5.48
C ASP A 402 -9.25 10.36 -4.19
N LEU A 403 -10.24 9.98 -3.41
CA LEU A 403 -10.37 10.35 -2.01
C LEU A 403 -10.13 9.10 -1.16
N TRP A 404 -8.98 9.07 -0.50
CA TRP A 404 -8.62 8.01 0.45
C TRP A 404 -9.13 8.37 1.84
N ILE A 405 -9.91 7.49 2.46
CA ILE A 405 -10.53 7.72 3.77
C ILE A 405 -9.99 6.65 4.73
N GLN A 406 -9.20 7.07 5.72
CA GLN A 406 -8.69 6.18 6.76
C GLN A 406 -9.76 5.99 7.83
N VAL A 407 -10.14 4.74 8.04
CA VAL A 407 -11.20 4.34 8.97
C VAL A 407 -10.75 3.22 9.89
N VAL A 408 -11.37 3.12 11.07
CA VAL A 408 -11.18 2.01 12.00
C VAL A 408 -12.55 1.41 12.30
N PRO A 409 -12.77 0.10 12.00
CA PRO A 409 -13.99 -0.58 12.40
C PRO A 409 -14.20 -0.51 13.91
N ARG A 410 -15.44 -0.27 14.36
CA ARG A 410 -15.75 -0.19 15.80
C ARG A 410 -15.57 -1.53 16.52
N LYS A 411 -15.67 -2.65 15.80
CA LYS A 411 -15.40 -4.00 16.29
C LYS A 411 -14.28 -4.64 15.45
N ALA A 412 -13.36 -5.35 16.09
CA ALA A 412 -12.25 -6.00 15.37
C ALA A 412 -12.73 -7.01 14.31
N ALA A 413 -13.83 -7.74 14.57
CA ALA A 413 -14.41 -8.69 13.62
C ALA A 413 -14.95 -8.02 12.34
N ASP A 414 -15.32 -6.74 12.42
CA ASP A 414 -15.89 -5.98 11.29
C ASP A 414 -14.84 -5.61 10.24
N LEU A 415 -13.54 -5.71 10.56
CA LEU A 415 -12.45 -5.46 9.62
C LEU A 415 -12.49 -6.44 8.44
N ALA A 416 -12.78 -7.71 8.69
CA ALA A 416 -12.87 -8.71 7.64
C ALA A 416 -14.07 -8.43 6.73
N ILE A 417 -15.20 -8.01 7.31
CA ILE A 417 -16.42 -7.63 6.55
C ILE A 417 -16.11 -6.43 5.66
N LEU A 418 -15.53 -5.37 6.22
CA LEU A 418 -15.17 -4.16 5.48
C LEU A 418 -14.19 -4.45 4.33
N ASN A 419 -13.13 -5.21 4.60
CA ASN A 419 -12.15 -5.54 3.57
C ASN A 419 -12.74 -6.43 2.47
N ASN A 420 -13.53 -7.45 2.81
CA ASN A 420 -14.14 -8.32 1.82
C ASN A 420 -15.15 -7.59 0.93
N ASP A 421 -15.79 -6.54 1.44
CA ASP A 421 -16.76 -5.73 0.71
C ASP A 421 -16.09 -4.68 -0.18
N ARG A 422 -15.12 -3.91 0.35
CA ARG A 422 -14.47 -2.83 -0.41
C ARG A 422 -13.44 -3.34 -1.44
N TRP A 423 -12.74 -4.43 -1.14
CA TRP A 423 -11.57 -4.84 -1.91
C TRP A 423 -11.90 -5.24 -3.36
N PRO A 424 -12.93 -6.06 -3.65
CA PRO A 424 -13.27 -6.41 -5.04
C PRO A 424 -13.64 -5.20 -5.89
N ARG A 425 -14.29 -4.19 -5.28
CA ARG A 425 -14.64 -2.94 -5.93
C ARG A 425 -13.40 -2.12 -6.29
N GLU A 426 -12.47 -1.96 -5.35
CA GLU A 426 -11.23 -1.22 -5.59
C GLU A 426 -10.39 -1.89 -6.70
N VAL A 427 -10.28 -3.23 -6.68
CA VAL A 427 -9.60 -4.00 -7.73
C VAL A 427 -10.30 -3.86 -9.08
N ALA A 428 -11.63 -3.84 -9.12
CA ALA A 428 -12.37 -3.64 -10.37
C ALA A 428 -12.08 -2.28 -11.01
N GLU A 429 -11.97 -1.22 -10.19
CA GLU A 429 -11.55 0.09 -10.70
C GLU A 429 -10.08 0.08 -11.16
N ASP A 430 -9.17 -0.56 -10.43
CA ASP A 430 -7.76 -0.67 -10.88
C ASP A 430 -7.64 -1.37 -12.24
N ILE A 431 -8.42 -2.45 -12.45
CA ILE A 431 -8.49 -3.13 -13.75
C ILE A 431 -8.95 -2.15 -14.84
N VAL A 432 -10.04 -1.42 -14.61
CA VAL A 432 -10.56 -0.44 -15.58
C VAL A 432 -9.51 0.61 -15.94
N GLY A 433 -8.78 1.12 -14.95
CA GLY A 433 -7.71 2.10 -15.20
C GLY A 433 -6.58 1.54 -16.04
N PHE A 434 -6.06 0.36 -15.69
CA PHE A 434 -4.96 -0.24 -16.43
C PHE A 434 -5.36 -0.67 -17.85
N GLU A 435 -6.59 -1.14 -18.05
CA GLU A 435 -7.13 -1.39 -19.40
C GLU A 435 -7.16 -0.10 -20.23
N MET A 436 -7.60 1.03 -19.67
CA MET A 436 -7.57 2.31 -20.39
C MET A 436 -6.16 2.75 -20.78
N VAL A 437 -5.16 2.50 -19.93
CA VAL A 437 -3.76 2.79 -20.28
C VAL A 437 -3.31 1.92 -21.46
N LEU A 438 -3.71 0.65 -21.48
CA LEU A 438 -3.41 -0.30 -22.57
C LEU A 438 -4.19 0.00 -23.87
N GLU A 439 -5.37 0.60 -23.77
CA GLU A 439 -6.10 1.10 -24.95
C GLU A 439 -5.36 2.26 -25.63
N GLU A 440 -4.70 3.13 -24.85
CA GLU A 440 -3.91 4.25 -25.38
C GLU A 440 -2.54 3.78 -25.90
N ASP A 441 -1.90 2.85 -25.18
CA ASP A 441 -0.58 2.31 -25.52
C ASP A 441 -0.51 0.79 -25.20
N PRO A 442 -0.77 -0.08 -26.20
CA PRO A 442 -0.88 -1.52 -25.99
C PRO A 442 0.46 -2.24 -25.84
N ASP A 443 1.59 -1.59 -26.15
CA ASP A 443 2.92 -2.23 -26.07
C ASP A 443 3.55 -2.09 -24.67
N GLN A 444 2.74 -1.74 -23.68
CA GLN A 444 3.13 -1.45 -22.30
C GLN A 444 3.16 -2.73 -21.45
N VAL A 445 4.28 -3.45 -21.51
CA VAL A 445 4.49 -4.74 -20.82
C VAL A 445 4.09 -4.70 -19.34
N MET A 446 4.52 -3.67 -18.60
CA MET A 446 4.23 -3.59 -17.17
C MET A 446 2.73 -3.54 -16.88
N GLN A 447 1.98 -2.81 -17.69
CA GLN A 447 0.54 -2.66 -17.52
C GLN A 447 -0.18 -3.97 -17.82
N HIS A 448 0.29 -4.74 -18.81
CA HIS A 448 -0.20 -6.11 -19.05
C HIS A 448 0.02 -7.01 -17.82
N ASP A 449 1.21 -6.99 -17.21
CA ASP A 449 1.49 -7.80 -16.03
C ASP A 449 0.65 -7.37 -14.81
N GLU A 450 0.50 -6.05 -14.59
CA GLU A 450 -0.28 -5.50 -13.48
C GLU A 450 -1.76 -5.87 -13.58
N VAL A 451 -2.38 -5.66 -14.75
CA VAL A 451 -3.80 -6.00 -14.94
C VAL A 451 -4.03 -7.51 -14.90
N ALA A 452 -3.08 -8.32 -15.38
CA ALA A 452 -3.17 -9.79 -15.28
C ALA A 452 -3.19 -10.27 -13.82
N LEU A 453 -2.34 -9.70 -12.96
CA LEU A 453 -2.32 -10.01 -11.54
C LEU A 453 -3.64 -9.62 -10.85
N LEU A 454 -4.23 -8.48 -11.21
CA LEU A 454 -5.53 -8.05 -10.70
C LEU A 454 -6.66 -8.98 -11.16
N TYR A 455 -6.64 -9.40 -12.43
CA TYR A 455 -7.58 -10.40 -12.95
C TYR A 455 -7.47 -11.74 -12.21
N LEU A 456 -6.25 -12.21 -11.94
CA LEU A 456 -6.04 -13.40 -11.11
C LEU A 456 -6.62 -13.24 -9.70
N GLN A 457 -6.53 -12.04 -9.12
CA GLN A 457 -7.04 -11.76 -7.79
C GLN A 457 -8.57 -11.82 -7.70
N VAL A 458 -9.28 -11.47 -8.77
CA VAL A 458 -10.75 -11.59 -8.87
C VAL A 458 -11.20 -12.90 -9.54
N GLY A 459 -10.29 -13.86 -9.73
CA GLY A 459 -10.60 -15.19 -10.28
C GLY A 459 -10.85 -15.23 -11.79
N LYS A 460 -10.56 -14.13 -12.50
CA LYS A 460 -10.70 -14.00 -13.96
C LYS A 460 -9.44 -14.50 -14.68
N VAL A 461 -9.22 -15.82 -14.59
CA VAL A 461 -7.97 -16.44 -15.05
C VAL A 461 -7.79 -16.33 -16.57
N ALA A 462 -8.87 -16.38 -17.34
CA ALA A 462 -8.79 -16.31 -18.81
C ALA A 462 -8.32 -14.93 -19.29
N GLU A 463 -8.85 -13.86 -18.71
CA GLU A 463 -8.41 -12.48 -18.96
C GLU A 463 -6.94 -12.29 -18.56
N ALA A 464 -6.53 -12.81 -17.40
CA ALA A 464 -5.13 -12.79 -16.99
C ALA A 464 -4.20 -13.51 -17.99
N VAL A 465 -4.61 -14.66 -18.54
CA VAL A 465 -3.86 -15.36 -19.59
C VAL A 465 -3.71 -14.49 -20.84
N ALA A 466 -4.74 -13.75 -21.23
CA ALA A 466 -4.67 -12.87 -22.40
C ALA A 466 -3.59 -11.79 -22.22
N HIS A 467 -3.53 -11.12 -21.07
CA HIS A 467 -2.52 -10.09 -20.83
C HIS A 467 -1.11 -10.69 -20.64
N PHE A 468 -0.95 -11.79 -19.91
CA PHE A 468 0.38 -12.43 -19.82
C PHE A 468 0.87 -12.99 -21.16
N ARG A 469 -0.04 -13.38 -22.06
CA ARG A 469 0.33 -13.74 -23.43
C ARG A 469 0.89 -12.55 -24.19
N GLU A 470 0.29 -11.37 -24.01
CA GLU A 470 0.76 -10.15 -24.65
C GLU A 470 2.10 -9.67 -24.07
N SER A 471 2.25 -9.72 -22.74
CA SER A 471 3.53 -9.49 -22.06
C SER A 471 4.64 -10.41 -22.60
N ALA A 472 4.37 -11.71 -22.74
CA ALA A 472 5.31 -12.67 -23.32
C ALA A 472 5.56 -12.47 -24.83
N ARG A 473 4.59 -11.92 -25.58
CA ARG A 473 4.76 -11.55 -27.00
C ARG A 473 5.70 -10.35 -27.14
N LEU A 474 5.56 -9.36 -26.28
CA LEU A 474 6.39 -8.15 -26.24
C LEU A 474 7.80 -8.45 -25.70
N GLN A 475 7.93 -9.46 -24.82
CA GLN A 475 9.20 -9.90 -24.25
C GLN A 475 9.47 -11.39 -24.47
N PRO A 476 9.72 -11.84 -25.72
CA PRO A 476 9.88 -13.26 -26.03
C PRO A 476 11.06 -13.92 -25.31
N GLU A 477 12.12 -13.15 -25.02
CA GLU A 477 13.34 -13.59 -24.33
C GLU A 477 13.27 -13.43 -22.80
N SER A 478 12.11 -13.06 -22.24
CA SER A 478 11.93 -12.91 -20.80
C SER A 478 11.48 -14.23 -20.15
N ALA A 479 12.37 -14.84 -19.37
CA ALA A 479 12.04 -16.03 -18.58
C ALA A 479 10.88 -15.77 -17.60
N VAL A 480 10.79 -14.55 -17.06
CA VAL A 480 9.71 -14.13 -16.15
C VAL A 480 8.37 -14.07 -16.87
N ALA A 481 8.31 -13.50 -18.08
CA ALA A 481 7.07 -13.42 -18.84
C ALA A 481 6.56 -14.82 -19.24
N GLN A 482 7.45 -15.70 -19.69
CA GLN A 482 7.11 -17.09 -20.00
C GLN A 482 6.64 -17.87 -18.76
N TYR A 483 7.28 -17.65 -17.61
CA TYR A 483 6.87 -18.24 -16.34
C TYR A 483 5.48 -17.75 -15.89
N ASN A 484 5.22 -16.43 -15.94
CA ASN A 484 3.94 -15.86 -15.55
C ASN A 484 2.80 -16.39 -16.44
N LEU A 485 3.04 -16.49 -17.75
CA LEU A 485 2.08 -17.10 -18.68
C LEU A 485 1.87 -18.59 -18.36
N GLY A 486 2.94 -19.37 -18.22
CA GLY A 486 2.86 -20.80 -17.94
C GLY A 486 2.11 -21.13 -16.65
N THR A 487 2.41 -20.43 -15.56
CA THR A 487 1.71 -20.62 -14.27
C THR A 487 0.24 -20.19 -14.32
N THR A 488 -0.08 -19.14 -15.07
CA THR A 488 -1.47 -18.66 -15.23
C THR A 488 -2.28 -19.61 -16.10
N VAL A 489 -1.69 -20.15 -17.17
CA VAL A 489 -2.30 -21.19 -18.01
C VAL A 489 -2.52 -22.48 -17.22
N LEU A 490 -1.61 -22.85 -16.32
CA LEU A 490 -1.79 -23.99 -15.41
C LEU A 490 -3.02 -23.81 -14.52
N ARG A 491 -3.25 -22.59 -13.99
CA ARG A 491 -4.45 -22.26 -13.21
C ARG A 491 -5.74 -22.33 -14.03
N LEU A 492 -5.66 -22.12 -15.34
CA LEU A 492 -6.78 -22.30 -16.27
C LEU A 492 -7.09 -23.80 -16.53
N GLY A 493 -6.20 -24.71 -16.11
CA GLY A 493 -6.34 -26.15 -16.26
C GLY A 493 -5.62 -26.74 -17.48
N ASP A 494 -4.96 -25.92 -18.30
CA ASP A 494 -4.22 -26.38 -19.47
C ASP A 494 -2.75 -26.68 -19.10
N ALA A 495 -2.55 -27.82 -18.45
CA ALA A 495 -1.23 -28.23 -18.00
C ALA A 495 -0.24 -28.50 -19.15
N GLU A 496 -0.72 -28.88 -20.35
CA GLU A 496 0.15 -29.14 -21.49
C GLU A 496 0.77 -27.84 -22.02
N THR A 497 -0.05 -26.80 -22.22
CA THR A 497 0.45 -25.48 -22.63
C THR A 497 1.31 -24.85 -21.53
N ALA A 498 0.94 -25.02 -20.26
CA ALA A 498 1.74 -24.55 -19.13
C ALA A 498 3.16 -25.13 -19.14
N ILE A 499 3.29 -26.45 -19.34
CA ILE A 499 4.59 -27.14 -19.42
C ILE A 499 5.46 -26.51 -20.51
N ARG A 500 4.93 -26.27 -21.72
CA ARG A 500 5.71 -25.66 -22.82
C ARG A 500 6.28 -24.29 -22.46
N HIS A 501 5.49 -23.43 -21.81
CA HIS A 501 5.93 -22.11 -21.40
C HIS A 501 6.92 -22.16 -20.23
N LEU A 502 6.71 -23.06 -19.26
CA LEU A 502 7.65 -23.25 -18.15
C LEU A 502 8.99 -23.83 -18.63
N GLU A 503 8.98 -24.74 -19.60
CA GLU A 503 10.18 -25.23 -20.27
C GLU A 503 10.88 -24.11 -21.06
N GLN A 504 10.13 -23.22 -21.72
CA GLN A 504 10.72 -22.04 -22.37
C GLN A 504 11.37 -21.11 -21.34
N ALA A 505 10.71 -20.86 -20.21
CA ALA A 505 11.28 -20.07 -19.11
C ALA A 505 12.62 -20.66 -18.64
N LEU A 506 12.71 -21.99 -18.51
CA LEU A 506 13.95 -22.68 -18.13
C LEU A 506 15.00 -22.78 -19.24
N ARG A 507 14.60 -22.67 -20.52
CA ARG A 507 15.56 -22.51 -21.61
C ARG A 507 16.23 -21.13 -21.58
N LEU A 508 15.47 -20.10 -21.22
CA LEU A 508 15.94 -18.72 -21.11
C LEU A 508 16.76 -18.49 -19.84
N ASP A 509 16.29 -19.04 -18.71
CA ASP A 509 16.99 -19.02 -17.42
C ASP A 509 16.95 -20.41 -16.77
N PRO A 510 17.99 -21.24 -16.98
CA PRO A 510 18.09 -22.58 -16.40
C PRO A 510 18.11 -22.60 -14.87
N GLU A 511 18.48 -21.50 -14.21
CA GLU A 511 18.56 -21.43 -12.75
C GLU A 511 17.26 -20.87 -12.13
N TYR A 512 16.20 -20.69 -12.93
CA TYR A 512 14.94 -20.13 -12.44
C TYR A 512 14.19 -21.12 -11.52
N VAL A 513 14.55 -21.10 -10.25
CA VAL A 513 14.07 -22.03 -9.20
C VAL A 513 12.54 -22.13 -9.15
N ARG A 514 11.82 -21.01 -9.30
CA ARG A 514 10.34 -21.03 -9.29
C ARG A 514 9.77 -21.81 -10.48
N ALA A 515 10.35 -21.63 -11.67
CA ALA A 515 9.93 -22.35 -12.86
C ALA A 515 10.20 -23.86 -12.73
N HIS A 516 11.31 -24.27 -12.11
CA HIS A 516 11.55 -25.68 -11.79
C HIS A 516 10.45 -26.26 -10.89
N ASN A 517 10.09 -25.58 -9.81
CA ASN A 517 9.04 -26.07 -8.90
C ASN A 517 7.68 -26.20 -9.63
N ASP A 518 7.27 -25.16 -10.35
CA ASP A 518 5.95 -25.13 -10.99
C ASP A 518 5.87 -26.06 -12.21
N LEU A 519 6.98 -26.26 -12.93
CA LEU A 519 7.08 -27.27 -13.99
C LEU A 519 6.97 -28.69 -13.41
N GLY A 520 7.67 -28.97 -12.30
CA GLY A 520 7.53 -30.25 -11.60
C GLY A 520 6.09 -30.51 -11.16
N ALA A 521 5.41 -29.48 -10.64
CA ALA A 521 4.00 -29.58 -10.26
C ALA A 521 3.09 -29.85 -11.47
N ALA A 522 3.30 -29.15 -12.58
CA ALA A 522 2.54 -29.35 -13.82
C ALA A 522 2.76 -30.74 -14.42
N LEU A 523 4.00 -31.23 -14.45
CA LEU A 523 4.37 -32.57 -14.91
C LEU A 523 3.70 -33.66 -14.06
N ARG A 524 3.69 -33.49 -12.74
CA ARG A 524 3.02 -34.43 -11.82
C ARG A 524 1.51 -34.49 -12.06
N LEU A 525 0.86 -33.36 -12.34
CA LEU A 525 -0.57 -33.33 -12.70
C LEU A 525 -0.87 -34.08 -14.02
N GLN A 526 0.10 -34.13 -14.93
CA GLN A 526 0.06 -34.91 -16.18
C GLN A 526 0.51 -36.38 -15.99
N GLY A 527 0.75 -36.83 -14.76
CA GLY A 527 1.20 -38.19 -14.46
C GLY A 527 2.67 -38.46 -14.77
N LYS A 528 3.46 -37.45 -15.13
CA LYS A 528 4.89 -37.53 -15.47
C LYS A 528 5.77 -37.38 -14.23
N SER A 529 5.54 -38.19 -13.20
CA SER A 529 6.16 -37.99 -11.88
C SER A 529 7.69 -38.22 -11.88
N ALA A 530 8.20 -39.15 -12.69
CA ALA A 530 9.63 -39.33 -12.91
C ALA A 530 10.36 -38.05 -13.42
N GLU A 531 9.74 -37.31 -14.35
CA GLU A 531 10.29 -36.03 -14.82
C GLU A 531 10.18 -34.95 -13.75
N ALA A 532 9.04 -34.89 -13.04
CA ALA A 532 8.82 -33.95 -11.94
C ALA A 532 9.88 -34.06 -10.84
N ILE A 533 10.27 -35.29 -10.47
CA ILE A 533 11.34 -35.56 -9.47
C ILE A 533 12.64 -34.84 -9.82
N ARG A 534 13.03 -34.81 -11.11
CA ARG A 534 14.25 -34.12 -11.55
C ARG A 534 14.16 -32.61 -11.27
N HIS A 535 13.03 -31.99 -11.58
CA HIS A 535 12.85 -30.55 -11.36
C HIS A 535 12.79 -30.21 -9.87
N PHE A 536 12.09 -31.00 -9.03
CA PHE A 536 12.10 -30.77 -7.59
C PHE A 536 13.50 -30.94 -6.98
N ARG A 537 14.29 -31.90 -7.46
CA ARG A 537 15.70 -32.04 -7.04
C ARG A 537 16.53 -30.81 -7.40
N GLN A 538 16.31 -30.17 -8.57
CA GLN A 538 16.98 -28.91 -8.91
C GLN A 538 16.62 -27.77 -7.94
N VAL A 539 15.35 -27.67 -7.54
CA VAL A 539 14.94 -26.69 -6.51
C VAL A 539 15.70 -26.91 -5.21
N LEU A 540 15.84 -28.17 -4.77
CA LEU A 540 16.53 -28.52 -3.53
C LEU A 540 18.06 -28.42 -3.61
N LEU A 541 18.65 -28.46 -4.81
CA LEU A 541 20.06 -28.14 -5.00
C LEU A 541 20.34 -26.66 -4.72
N ALA A 542 19.47 -25.77 -5.24
CA ALA A 542 19.59 -24.34 -5.00
C ALA A 542 19.12 -23.93 -3.60
N ARG A 543 18.08 -24.59 -3.07
CA ARG A 543 17.45 -24.28 -1.78
C ARG A 543 17.15 -25.56 -1.00
N PRO A 544 18.12 -26.05 -0.21
CA PRO A 544 18.00 -27.34 0.49
C PRO A 544 16.81 -27.46 1.46
N ASP A 545 16.34 -26.33 1.99
CA ASP A 545 15.28 -26.26 3.00
C ASP A 545 13.97 -25.63 2.44
N GLU A 546 13.75 -25.68 1.12
CA GLU A 546 12.50 -25.24 0.50
C GLU A 546 11.36 -26.24 0.77
N GLY A 547 10.48 -25.92 1.73
CA GLY A 547 9.46 -26.82 2.25
C GLY A 547 8.51 -27.39 1.20
N ASP A 548 8.03 -26.55 0.27
CA ASP A 548 7.11 -26.98 -0.79
C ASP A 548 7.76 -27.96 -1.75
N ALA A 549 9.03 -27.75 -2.10
CA ALA A 549 9.79 -28.65 -2.97
C ALA A 549 10.12 -29.98 -2.27
N LEU A 550 10.43 -29.96 -0.96
CA LEU A 550 10.62 -31.18 -0.17
C LEU A 550 9.34 -32.03 -0.16
N TYR A 551 8.18 -31.40 0.08
CA TYR A 551 6.89 -32.08 0.05
C TYR A 551 6.54 -32.60 -1.36
N ASN A 552 6.71 -31.76 -2.39
CA ASN A 552 6.39 -32.13 -3.76
C ASN A 552 7.25 -33.28 -4.28
N LEU A 553 8.55 -33.30 -3.94
CA LEU A 553 9.46 -34.41 -4.23
C LEU A 553 9.01 -35.69 -3.53
N ALA A 554 8.71 -35.63 -2.23
CA ALA A 554 8.24 -36.78 -1.47
C ALA A 554 6.93 -37.36 -2.04
N SER A 555 6.01 -36.49 -2.45
CA SER A 555 4.76 -36.87 -3.09
C SER A 555 4.99 -37.55 -4.44
N ALA A 556 5.86 -36.99 -5.29
CA ALA A 556 6.19 -37.60 -6.58
C ALA A 556 6.88 -38.97 -6.41
N LEU A 557 7.81 -39.11 -5.45
CA LEU A 557 8.44 -40.37 -5.10
C LEU A 557 7.43 -41.42 -4.61
N THR A 558 6.41 -40.99 -3.86
CA THR A 558 5.33 -41.88 -3.40
C THR A 558 4.55 -42.46 -4.58
N VAL A 559 4.26 -41.64 -5.60
CA VAL A 559 3.56 -42.08 -6.82
C VAL A 559 4.39 -43.06 -7.63
N GLU A 560 5.71 -42.84 -7.73
CA GLU A 560 6.64 -43.75 -8.42
C GLU A 560 6.96 -45.03 -7.60
N GLY A 561 6.48 -45.13 -6.35
CA GLY A 561 6.71 -46.29 -5.48
C GLY A 561 8.05 -46.28 -4.73
N GLU A 562 8.81 -45.19 -4.82
CA GLU A 562 10.08 -44.96 -4.10
C GLU A 562 9.81 -44.52 -2.65
N LEU A 563 9.06 -45.36 -1.92
CA LEU A 563 8.48 -45.03 -0.61
C LEU A 563 9.53 -44.76 0.47
N GLU A 564 10.70 -45.40 0.37
CA GLU A 564 11.79 -45.26 1.34
C GLU A 564 12.38 -43.85 1.30
N GLU A 565 12.64 -43.35 0.09
CA GLU A 565 13.14 -42.00 -0.14
C GLU A 565 12.04 -40.96 0.17
N ALA A 566 10.78 -41.25 -0.17
CA ALA A 566 9.64 -40.38 0.18
C ALA A 566 9.53 -40.12 1.69
N ILE A 567 9.69 -41.16 2.54
CA ILE A 567 9.68 -41.02 4.01
C ILE A 567 10.77 -40.04 4.48
N ILE A 568 11.96 -40.07 3.88
CA ILE A 568 13.07 -39.16 4.24
C ILE A 568 12.67 -37.72 3.92
N TYR A 569 12.16 -37.45 2.72
CA TYR A 569 11.80 -36.09 2.32
C TYR A 569 10.57 -35.56 3.04
N TYR A 570 9.56 -36.38 3.35
CA TYR A 570 8.46 -35.95 4.21
C TYR A 570 8.94 -35.56 5.62
N ARG A 571 9.89 -36.31 6.19
CA ARG A 571 10.48 -35.94 7.48
C ARG A 571 11.22 -34.61 7.42
N ARG A 572 11.98 -34.35 6.35
CA ARG A 572 12.64 -33.06 6.12
C ARG A 572 11.64 -31.93 5.93
N ALA A 573 10.59 -32.14 5.13
CA ALA A 573 9.51 -31.16 4.96
C ALA A 573 8.89 -30.77 6.31
N LEU A 574 8.68 -31.73 7.21
CA LEU A 574 8.16 -31.50 8.56
C LEU A 574 9.17 -30.91 9.55
N GLN A 575 10.48 -30.94 9.25
CA GLN A 575 11.47 -30.18 10.02
C GLN A 575 11.39 -28.69 9.68
N VAL A 576 11.18 -28.36 8.40
CA VAL A 576 11.03 -26.97 7.92
C VAL A 576 9.65 -26.41 8.27
N GLN A 577 8.59 -27.19 8.04
CA GLN A 577 7.19 -26.82 8.28
C GLN A 577 6.48 -27.86 9.19
N PRO A 578 6.61 -27.74 10.52
CA PRO A 578 6.13 -28.77 11.45
C PRO A 578 4.63 -29.04 11.43
N ASP A 579 3.82 -28.08 11.02
CA ASP A 579 2.35 -28.17 10.99
C ASP A 579 1.77 -28.32 9.57
N ALA A 580 2.60 -28.69 8.58
CA ALA A 580 2.12 -28.99 7.23
C ALA A 580 1.22 -30.26 7.23
N SER A 581 -0.10 -30.07 7.27
CA SER A 581 -1.09 -31.15 7.44
C SER A 581 -0.99 -32.23 6.37
N ALA A 582 -0.75 -31.85 5.11
CA ALA A 582 -0.58 -32.79 4.00
C ALA A 582 0.66 -33.69 4.20
N ALA A 583 1.81 -33.10 4.55
CA ALA A 583 3.03 -33.87 4.83
C ALA A 583 2.89 -34.77 6.07
N LEU A 584 2.22 -34.28 7.13
CA LEU A 584 1.90 -35.08 8.32
C LEU A 584 1.05 -36.30 7.95
N ALA A 585 0.01 -36.10 7.13
CA ALA A 585 -0.90 -37.15 6.72
C ALA A 585 -0.22 -38.18 5.81
N GLU A 586 0.54 -37.76 4.80
CA GLU A 586 1.22 -38.70 3.89
C GLU A 586 2.31 -39.51 4.61
N LEU A 587 3.10 -38.88 5.50
CA LEU A 587 4.07 -39.61 6.30
C LEU A 587 3.39 -40.59 7.26
N ALA A 588 2.30 -40.18 7.92
CA ALA A 588 1.54 -41.06 8.81
C ALA A 588 0.96 -42.27 8.06
N TRP A 589 0.44 -42.04 6.85
CA TRP A 589 -0.05 -43.10 5.99
C TRP A 589 1.04 -44.11 5.67
N LEU A 590 2.19 -43.64 5.15
CA LEU A 590 3.32 -44.51 4.82
C LEU A 590 3.76 -45.32 6.06
N LEU A 591 3.96 -44.68 7.21
CA LEU A 591 4.36 -45.38 8.44
C LEU A 591 3.31 -46.36 8.96
N ALA A 592 2.04 -46.21 8.59
CA ALA A 592 0.98 -47.13 8.96
C ALA A 592 0.84 -48.31 7.99
N THR A 593 0.92 -48.06 6.68
CA THR A 593 0.46 -48.98 5.63
C THR A 593 1.59 -49.57 4.78
N HIS A 594 2.84 -49.11 4.96
CA HIS A 594 3.99 -49.51 4.14
C HIS A 594 4.03 -51.05 3.94
N PRO A 595 4.24 -51.56 2.71
CA PRO A 595 4.27 -53.00 2.45
C PRO A 595 5.35 -53.72 3.27
N ASN A 596 6.57 -53.15 3.29
CA ASN A 596 7.69 -53.65 4.08
C ASN A 596 7.57 -53.21 5.56
N ALA A 597 7.61 -54.19 6.47
CA ALA A 597 7.46 -54.00 7.90
C ALA A 597 8.52 -53.07 8.53
N ARG A 598 9.73 -53.02 7.96
CA ARG A 598 10.85 -52.24 8.52
C ARG A 598 10.59 -50.73 8.57
N PHE A 599 9.69 -50.24 7.73
CA PHE A 599 9.33 -48.82 7.66
C PHE A 599 8.02 -48.50 8.37
N ARG A 600 7.34 -49.52 8.92
CA ARG A 600 6.13 -49.29 9.70
C ARG A 600 6.49 -48.87 11.11
N ASP A 601 5.91 -47.77 11.56
CA ASP A 601 5.98 -47.31 12.94
C ASP A 601 4.58 -46.90 13.39
N PRO A 602 3.80 -47.82 13.99
CA PRO A 602 2.43 -47.56 14.41
C PRO A 602 2.33 -46.39 15.41
N SER A 603 3.34 -46.25 16.28
CA SER A 603 3.34 -45.22 17.31
C SER A 603 3.59 -43.84 16.71
N GLN A 604 4.55 -43.73 15.79
CA GLN A 604 4.80 -42.48 15.07
C GLN A 604 3.64 -42.13 14.13
N ALA A 605 3.06 -43.10 13.44
CA ALA A 605 1.90 -42.90 12.57
C ALA A 605 0.73 -42.27 13.33
N VAL A 606 0.38 -42.79 14.51
CA VAL A 606 -0.69 -42.22 15.36
C VAL A 606 -0.36 -40.78 15.77
N ARG A 607 0.86 -40.51 16.24
CA ARG A 607 1.25 -39.15 16.67
C ARG A 607 1.12 -38.13 15.54
N LEU A 608 1.58 -38.48 14.35
CA LEU A 608 1.54 -37.60 13.18
C LEU A 608 0.11 -37.40 12.68
N ALA A 609 -0.69 -38.47 12.57
CA ALA A 609 -2.08 -38.37 12.13
C ALA A 609 -2.95 -37.57 13.11
N GLU A 610 -2.75 -37.72 14.43
CA GLU A 610 -3.45 -36.93 15.43
C GLU A 610 -3.06 -35.44 15.35
N ARG A 611 -1.80 -35.14 15.04
CA ARG A 611 -1.35 -33.76 14.81
C ARG A 611 -1.98 -33.18 13.54
N ALA A 612 -1.99 -33.91 12.44
CA ALA A 612 -2.66 -33.51 11.19
C ALA A 612 -4.15 -33.22 11.45
N SER A 613 -4.83 -34.10 12.19
CA SER A 613 -6.25 -33.97 12.54
C SER A 613 -6.53 -32.73 13.41
N ARG A 614 -5.61 -32.35 14.31
CA ARG A 614 -5.71 -31.10 15.08
C ARG A 614 -5.53 -29.87 14.19
N VAL A 615 -4.53 -29.88 13.30
CA VAL A 615 -4.28 -28.76 12.37
C VAL A 615 -5.49 -28.52 11.47
N THR A 616 -6.12 -29.58 10.96
CA THR A 616 -7.34 -29.47 10.13
C THR A 616 -8.63 -29.31 10.94
N GLN A 617 -8.54 -29.17 12.27
CA GLN A 617 -9.69 -29.07 13.18
C GLN A 617 -10.72 -30.20 12.98
N ARG A 618 -10.27 -31.40 12.56
CA ARG A 618 -11.11 -32.55 12.24
C ARG A 618 -12.14 -32.31 11.12
N ARG A 619 -11.84 -31.40 10.19
CA ARG A 619 -12.73 -31.08 9.05
C ARG A 619 -12.28 -31.69 7.73
N ASP A 620 -11.13 -32.36 7.70
CA ASP A 620 -10.58 -32.98 6.52
C ASP A 620 -10.79 -34.51 6.57
N ALA A 621 -11.64 -35.02 5.68
CA ALA A 621 -11.98 -36.44 5.58
C ALA A 621 -10.76 -37.31 5.25
N ALA A 622 -9.87 -36.84 4.37
CA ALA A 622 -8.68 -37.57 3.97
C ALA A 622 -7.70 -37.73 5.15
N VAL A 623 -7.56 -36.69 5.97
CA VAL A 623 -6.75 -36.75 7.20
C VAL A 623 -7.36 -37.69 8.25
N LEU A 624 -8.69 -37.67 8.41
CA LEU A 624 -9.38 -38.55 9.35
C LEU A 624 -9.31 -40.03 8.94
N ASP A 625 -9.30 -40.32 7.64
CA ASP A 625 -9.08 -41.67 7.11
C ASP A 625 -7.66 -42.17 7.37
N VAL A 626 -6.64 -41.31 7.20
CA VAL A 626 -5.26 -41.64 7.60
C VAL A 626 -5.17 -41.92 9.10
N LEU A 627 -5.87 -41.13 9.93
CA LEU A 627 -5.95 -41.34 11.37
C LEU A 627 -6.59 -42.70 11.71
N ALA A 628 -7.62 -43.11 10.97
CA ALA A 628 -8.21 -44.44 11.12
C ALA A 628 -7.21 -45.55 10.82
N ALA A 629 -6.47 -45.44 9.71
CA ALA A 629 -5.43 -46.39 9.35
C ALA A 629 -4.31 -46.48 10.40
N ALA A 630 -3.89 -45.34 10.96
CA ALA A 630 -2.90 -45.26 12.02
C ALA A 630 -3.36 -45.95 13.32
N TYR A 631 -4.63 -45.75 13.73
CA TYR A 631 -5.18 -46.47 14.88
C TYR A 631 -5.30 -47.97 14.62
N ALA A 632 -5.73 -48.38 13.43
CA ALA A 632 -5.89 -49.79 13.09
C ALA A 632 -4.56 -50.54 13.14
N VAL A 633 -3.47 -49.96 12.60
CA VAL A 633 -2.14 -50.58 12.67
C VAL A 633 -1.59 -50.65 14.10
N ALA A 634 -2.01 -49.74 14.98
CA ALA A 634 -1.65 -49.74 16.40
C ALA A 634 -2.54 -50.69 17.23
N GLY A 635 -3.45 -51.46 16.60
CA GLY A 635 -4.37 -52.38 17.28
C GLY A 635 -5.56 -51.68 17.96
N GLN A 636 -5.75 -50.38 17.75
CA GLN A 636 -6.80 -49.57 18.38
C GLN A 636 -8.06 -49.53 17.49
N PHE A 637 -8.67 -50.69 17.25
CA PHE A 637 -9.74 -50.84 16.25
C PHE A 637 -11.00 -50.01 16.55
N ASP A 638 -11.39 -49.86 17.82
CA ASP A 638 -12.53 -49.01 18.19
C ASP A 638 -12.31 -47.54 17.77
N ARG A 639 -11.10 -47.03 17.97
CA ARG A 639 -10.72 -45.67 17.55
C ARG A 639 -10.59 -45.56 16.04
N ALA A 640 -10.11 -46.61 15.37
CA ALA A 640 -10.04 -46.67 13.91
C ALA A 640 -11.43 -46.58 13.27
N VAL A 641 -12.40 -47.36 13.77
CA VAL A 641 -13.80 -47.34 13.32
C VAL A 641 -14.43 -45.97 13.55
N ALA A 642 -14.22 -45.37 14.73
CA ALA A 642 -14.73 -44.03 15.03
C ALA A 642 -14.15 -42.96 14.10
N ALA A 643 -12.85 -42.99 13.83
CA ALA A 643 -12.19 -42.04 12.93
C ALA A 643 -12.66 -42.20 11.47
N ALA A 644 -12.80 -43.43 10.97
CA ALA A 644 -13.30 -43.69 9.62
C ALA A 644 -14.76 -43.25 9.42
N ARG A 645 -15.62 -43.44 10.44
CA ARG A 645 -17.00 -42.90 10.42
C ARG A 645 -17.02 -41.37 10.43
N ALA A 646 -16.14 -40.74 11.22
CA ALA A 646 -16.01 -39.29 11.22
C ALA A 646 -15.53 -38.76 9.86
N ALA A 647 -14.62 -39.48 9.19
CA ALA A 647 -14.17 -39.14 7.84
C ALA A 647 -15.34 -39.14 6.85
N LEU A 648 -16.18 -40.19 6.85
CA LEU A 648 -17.38 -40.27 6.01
C LEU A 648 -18.40 -39.17 6.31
N ALA A 649 -18.53 -38.75 7.57
CA ALA A 649 -19.50 -37.73 7.98
C ALA A 649 -19.15 -36.31 7.51
N VAL A 650 -17.86 -35.99 7.35
CA VAL A 650 -17.39 -34.67 6.88
C VAL A 650 -17.09 -34.64 5.39
N LEU A 651 -17.20 -35.77 4.70
CA LEU A 651 -16.90 -35.90 3.28
C LEU A 651 -18.04 -35.31 2.43
N PRO A 652 -17.75 -34.42 1.46
CA PRO A 652 -18.77 -33.92 0.52
C PRO A 652 -19.33 -35.04 -0.35
N ALA A 653 -20.63 -34.96 -0.68
CA ALA A 653 -21.31 -35.94 -1.54
C ALA A 653 -20.68 -36.09 -2.95
N SER A 654 -19.92 -35.09 -3.40
CA SER A 654 -19.21 -35.10 -4.69
C SER A 654 -17.99 -36.04 -4.73
N GLN A 655 -17.52 -36.57 -3.59
CA GLN A 655 -16.32 -37.40 -3.52
C GLN A 655 -16.62 -38.90 -3.36
N SER A 656 -17.47 -39.45 -4.24
CA SER A 656 -17.98 -40.82 -4.14
C SER A 656 -16.88 -41.91 -4.15
N GLU A 657 -15.79 -41.72 -4.90
CA GLU A 657 -14.69 -42.68 -4.95
C GLU A 657 -13.92 -42.76 -3.62
N LEU A 658 -13.62 -41.60 -3.01
CA LEU A 658 -12.97 -41.55 -1.71
C LEU A 658 -13.88 -42.15 -0.62
N ALA A 659 -15.18 -41.88 -0.68
CA ALA A 659 -16.15 -42.50 0.23
C ALA A 659 -16.10 -44.04 0.14
N ALA A 660 -16.07 -44.59 -1.08
CA ALA A 660 -16.00 -46.04 -1.29
C ALA A 660 -14.67 -46.62 -0.77
N SER A 661 -13.54 -45.93 -0.95
CA SER A 661 -12.25 -46.34 -0.41
C SER A 661 -12.22 -46.35 1.13
N ILE A 662 -12.78 -45.32 1.76
CA ILE A 662 -12.89 -45.24 3.23
C ILE A 662 -13.81 -46.36 3.75
N GLN A 663 -14.94 -46.62 3.08
CA GLN A 663 -15.86 -47.68 3.47
C GLN A 663 -15.19 -49.06 3.44
N ARG A 664 -14.44 -49.39 2.38
CA ARG A 664 -13.68 -50.66 2.30
C ARG A 664 -12.69 -50.81 3.45
N ARG A 665 -12.02 -49.73 3.85
CA ARG A 665 -11.09 -49.73 5.00
C ARG A 665 -11.83 -49.87 6.32
N LEU A 666 -12.95 -49.18 6.48
CA LEU A 666 -13.83 -49.32 7.65
C LEU A 666 -14.28 -50.77 7.85
N ASP A 667 -14.67 -51.47 6.78
CA ASP A 667 -15.07 -52.88 6.83
C ASP A 667 -13.93 -53.82 7.28
N LEU A 668 -12.68 -53.47 6.95
CA LEU A 668 -11.51 -54.19 7.49
C LEU A 668 -11.33 -53.90 8.98
N TYR A 669 -11.49 -52.64 9.40
CA TYR A 669 -11.27 -52.24 10.79
C TYR A 669 -12.32 -52.83 11.73
N THR A 670 -13.57 -53.00 11.29
CA THR A 670 -14.63 -53.66 12.08
C THR A 670 -14.37 -55.16 12.29
N THR A 671 -13.57 -55.79 11.44
CA THR A 671 -13.15 -57.20 11.58
C THR A 671 -11.79 -57.36 12.25
N GLY A 672 -11.23 -56.29 12.82
CA GLY A 672 -9.94 -56.33 13.53
C GLY A 672 -8.74 -56.46 12.59
N ARG A 673 -8.86 -56.06 11.32
CA ARG A 673 -7.80 -56.18 10.31
C ARG A 673 -7.28 -54.81 9.89
N PRO A 674 -5.97 -54.53 9.96
CA PRO A 674 -5.41 -53.28 9.45
C PRO A 674 -5.27 -53.32 7.93
N TYR A 675 -5.31 -52.13 7.31
CA TYR A 675 -5.04 -51.98 5.87
C TYR A 675 -3.53 -51.98 5.59
N ARG A 676 -3.12 -52.59 4.47
CA ARG A 676 -1.75 -52.65 3.97
C ARG A 676 -1.81 -52.46 2.46
N GLY A 677 -1.18 -51.42 1.94
CA GLY A 677 -1.23 -51.11 0.51
C GLY A 677 -1.12 -49.62 0.22
N PRO A 678 -0.95 -49.27 -1.07
CA PRO A 678 -1.03 -47.89 -1.53
C PRO A 678 -2.42 -47.30 -1.25
N ARG A 679 -2.50 -45.98 -1.21
CA ARG A 679 -3.68 -45.25 -0.72
C ARG A 679 -4.90 -45.32 -1.63
#